data_AF-A0A925LPU5-F1
#
_entry.id   AF-A0A925LPU5-F1
#
_cell.length_a   1.000
_cell.length_b   1.000
_cell.length_c   1.000
_cell.angle_alpha   90.00
_cell.angle_beta   90.00
_cell.angle_gamma   90.00
#
_symmetry.space_group_name_H-M   'P 1'
#
loop_
_entity.id
_entity.type
_entity.pdbx_description
1 polymer ?
#
loop_
_entity_poly.entity_id
_entity_poly.type
_entity_poly.pdbx_seq_one_letter_code
_entity_poly.pdbx_strand_id
1 'polypeptide(L)'
;MTTTQSDNLTLLLDKVITLHPEEHNALTLLAIMYAPVARSPLAQCLQKAGIKCASGKLMNPSELLPLMDKLVGFNLAFEAGGSYRCNPLLSHFLTRQAQKAGLFENYAKAVQEVVAPRDSWGTDYYRTYAHCLQDLRIALYRGRHVDVSRLLTVCSTSYPGDFAQNHPFSLFCPEPLDVEWIKEMPETVQTAIITFHLDHSLVQLQPADSAFGLLEQLIDSRQERSVDTLRLYLTQLLLRGDIRKAAFIIKNSETVPLDELRGWLAVLEGDDEHAITLFEKGLAVIKKETGKRKVFFRDLSGLFYLLALVRSGLPQQLQSAVELGEWAIKQRNFPQQFAIWMLYQYAEVKLGKNRAKHELEQACNREQKLGPLSQLFHSLVGHWMPKIAATPHLKALEQIQSGATAAGYGWLAAEAATLTARIDPKRKDQATEAEKLFQSEGIVSISGRGESADNWERSLRALMSLGGSAPASGKEVAPKATRIIWMLSGNESYVDIQPIEQKQTARGWSAGRNAALKRLKEEGVKLDFLSPQDREIVACIKISRGYGYYGKEFYEFDTVPAIRAMAGHPLVFNALQHDEQISVAMGEFALQVKREKGKLSIKLSPAINSENNAFFRWEGSGRLLLFEPTADQRRIAGIIGDKLLVPASGEAQVMAAIAAVSPHVTIHSDVAGENAAAEIVEPDSRLQVMLRPGAGGLSMEIVLL
;
A
#
# COMPACT_ATOMS: atom_id res chain seq x y z
N MET A 1 28.97 -17.10 -23.50
CA MET A 1 28.56 -17.70 -24.79
C MET A 1 27.19 -17.13 -25.12
N THR A 2 27.17 -15.95 -25.72
CA THR A 2 25.97 -15.14 -25.99
C THR A 2 25.95 -14.85 -27.48
N THR A 3 25.50 -15.82 -28.27
CA THR A 3 25.00 -15.52 -29.61
C THR A 3 23.77 -14.66 -29.41
N THR A 4 23.85 -13.37 -29.76
CA THR A 4 22.74 -12.45 -29.55
C THR A 4 21.62 -12.76 -30.55
N GLN A 5 20.39 -12.40 -30.22
CA GLN A 5 19.23 -12.58 -31.12
C GLN A 5 19.45 -11.91 -32.50
N SER A 6 20.28 -10.86 -32.56
CA SER A 6 20.72 -10.18 -33.78
C SER A 6 21.62 -11.06 -34.66
N ASP A 7 22.55 -11.81 -34.07
CA ASP A 7 23.44 -12.73 -34.80
C ASP A 7 22.62 -13.85 -35.45
N ASN A 8 21.64 -14.37 -34.72
CA ASN A 8 20.72 -15.39 -35.22
C ASN A 8 19.84 -14.87 -36.36
N LEU A 9 19.32 -13.64 -36.26
CA LEU A 9 18.54 -13.03 -37.33
C LEU A 9 19.36 -12.86 -38.61
N THR A 10 20.60 -12.37 -38.49
CA THR A 10 21.50 -12.17 -39.63
C THR A 10 21.75 -13.47 -40.39
N LEU A 11 22.06 -14.56 -39.67
CA LEU A 11 22.25 -15.89 -40.26
C LEU A 11 21.00 -16.40 -41.00
N LEU A 12 19.81 -16.14 -40.47
CA LEU A 12 18.56 -16.52 -41.11
C LEU A 12 18.32 -15.68 -42.39
N LEU A 13 18.61 -14.38 -42.36
CA LEU A 13 18.46 -13.49 -43.51
C LEU A 13 19.40 -13.87 -44.67
N ASP A 14 20.64 -14.27 -44.37
CA ASP A 14 21.57 -14.78 -45.38
C ASP A 14 20.99 -15.99 -46.12
N LYS A 15 20.30 -16.89 -45.39
CA LYS A 15 19.60 -18.03 -46.00
C LYS A 15 18.39 -17.59 -46.82
N VAL A 16 17.61 -16.62 -46.34
CA VAL A 16 16.45 -16.07 -47.07
C VAL A 16 16.86 -15.54 -48.45
N ILE A 17 18.01 -14.88 -48.57
CA ILE A 17 18.52 -14.32 -49.83
C ILE A 17 18.82 -15.42 -50.86
N THR A 18 19.16 -16.64 -50.42
CA THR A 18 19.45 -17.77 -51.31
C THR A 18 18.23 -18.52 -51.81
N LEU A 19 17.02 -18.17 -51.34
CA LEU A 19 15.80 -18.87 -51.69
C LEU A 19 15.38 -18.63 -53.15
N HIS A 20 14.82 -19.66 -53.78
CA HIS A 20 14.14 -19.50 -55.06
C HIS A 20 12.86 -18.64 -54.88
N PRO A 21 12.38 -17.89 -55.90
CA PRO A 21 11.22 -17.00 -55.73
C PRO A 21 9.95 -17.67 -55.18
N GLU A 22 9.69 -18.94 -55.52
CA GLU A 22 8.54 -19.68 -54.97
C GLU A 22 8.69 -19.95 -53.46
N GLU A 23 9.90 -20.28 -53.00
CA GLU A 23 10.25 -20.57 -51.61
C GLU A 23 10.17 -19.30 -50.78
N HIS A 24 10.71 -18.20 -51.32
CA HIS A 24 10.63 -16.88 -50.71
C HIS A 24 9.18 -16.41 -50.59
N ASN A 25 8.36 -16.58 -51.63
CA ASN A 25 6.95 -16.20 -51.60
C ASN A 25 6.14 -17.03 -50.60
N ALA A 26 6.39 -18.34 -50.53
CA ALA A 26 5.74 -19.21 -49.55
C ALA A 26 6.12 -18.85 -48.11
N LEU A 27 7.41 -18.58 -47.86
CA LEU A 27 7.89 -18.12 -46.57
C LEU A 27 7.30 -16.76 -46.19
N THR A 28 7.19 -15.83 -47.16
CA THR A 28 6.60 -14.50 -46.98
C THR A 28 5.10 -14.60 -46.64
N LEU A 29 4.36 -15.48 -47.31
CA LEU A 29 2.96 -15.74 -46.98
C LEU A 29 2.82 -16.30 -45.56
N LEU A 30 3.67 -17.25 -45.16
CA LEU A 30 3.71 -17.77 -43.78
C LEU A 30 4.04 -16.68 -42.75
N ALA A 31 4.90 -15.72 -43.09
CA ALA A 31 5.22 -14.58 -42.23
C ALA A 31 4.02 -13.66 -42.00
N ILE A 32 3.22 -13.40 -43.04
CA ILE A 32 1.99 -12.61 -42.95
C ILE A 32 0.89 -13.38 -42.20
N MET A 33 0.79 -14.68 -42.45
CA MET A 33 -0.19 -15.55 -41.80
C MET A 33 0.06 -15.67 -40.29
N TYR A 34 1.32 -15.79 -39.88
CA TYR A 34 1.78 -15.85 -38.49
C TYR A 34 1.30 -17.06 -37.65
N ALA A 35 0.02 -17.41 -37.72
CA ALA A 35 -0.55 -18.59 -37.10
C ALA A 35 -0.01 -19.89 -37.75
N PRO A 36 0.16 -20.98 -36.97
CA PRO A 36 0.44 -22.29 -37.54
C PRO A 36 -0.68 -22.75 -38.49
N VAL A 37 -0.31 -23.24 -39.67
CA VAL A 37 -1.26 -23.63 -40.73
C VAL A 37 -0.97 -25.01 -41.28
N ALA A 38 -2.02 -25.82 -41.44
CA ALA A 38 -1.90 -27.12 -42.07
C ALA A 38 -1.57 -27.00 -43.57
N ARG A 39 -0.98 -28.06 -44.14
CA ARG A 39 -0.55 -28.09 -45.54
C ARG A 39 -1.64 -27.72 -46.56
N SER A 40 -2.87 -28.22 -46.37
CA SER A 40 -3.96 -27.97 -47.34
C SER A 40 -4.44 -26.52 -47.36
N PRO A 41 -4.77 -25.86 -46.22
CA PRO A 41 -5.07 -24.43 -46.20
C PRO A 41 -3.91 -23.56 -46.70
N LEU A 42 -2.65 -23.92 -46.40
CA LEU A 42 -1.49 -23.18 -46.90
C LEU A 42 -1.42 -23.21 -48.44
N ALA A 43 -1.61 -24.39 -49.05
CA ALA A 43 -1.67 -24.51 -50.50
C ALA A 43 -2.80 -23.65 -51.11
N GLN A 44 -3.99 -23.64 -50.49
CA GLN A 44 -5.11 -22.81 -50.93
C GLN A 44 -4.79 -21.31 -50.87
N CYS A 45 -4.11 -20.85 -49.81
CA CYS A 45 -3.68 -19.47 -49.69
C CYS A 45 -2.68 -19.09 -50.79
N LEU A 46 -1.71 -19.98 -51.09
CA LEU A 46 -0.71 -19.76 -52.15
C LEU A 46 -1.37 -19.65 -53.52
N GLN A 47 -2.36 -20.51 -53.80
CA GLN A 47 -3.15 -20.46 -55.05
C GLN A 47 -3.94 -19.15 -55.17
N LYS A 48 -4.64 -18.73 -54.11
CA LYS A 48 -5.41 -17.48 -54.09
C LYS A 48 -4.52 -16.24 -54.20
N ALA A 49 -3.31 -16.29 -53.63
CA ALA A 49 -2.30 -15.25 -53.78
C ALA A 49 -1.65 -15.23 -55.18
N GLY A 50 -1.94 -16.21 -56.05
CA GLY A 50 -1.37 -16.31 -57.40
C GLY A 50 0.09 -16.79 -57.43
N ILE A 51 0.58 -17.40 -56.34
CA ILE A 51 1.96 -17.90 -56.24
C ILE A 51 2.06 -19.23 -57.01
N LYS A 52 2.99 -19.28 -57.95
CA LYS A 52 3.25 -20.43 -58.83
C LYS A 52 4.52 -21.16 -58.41
N CYS A 53 4.57 -22.45 -58.68
CA CYS A 53 5.80 -23.23 -58.51
C CYS A 53 6.80 -22.96 -59.66
N ALA A 54 8.03 -23.46 -59.55
CA ALA A 54 9.09 -23.31 -60.55
C ALA A 54 8.67 -23.79 -61.95
N SER A 55 7.74 -24.75 -62.02
CA SER A 55 7.18 -25.25 -63.29
C SER A 55 6.11 -24.33 -63.90
N GLY A 56 5.77 -23.21 -63.26
CA GLY A 56 4.77 -22.24 -63.70
C GLY A 56 3.32 -22.61 -63.39
N LYS A 57 3.08 -23.75 -62.72
CA LYS A 57 1.75 -24.21 -62.29
C LYS A 57 1.36 -23.61 -60.94
N LEU A 58 0.05 -23.59 -60.64
CA LEU A 58 -0.46 -23.22 -59.32
C LEU A 58 -0.02 -24.25 -58.28
N MET A 59 0.46 -23.77 -57.14
CA MET A 59 1.02 -24.63 -56.10
C MET A 59 -0.03 -25.56 -55.49
N ASN A 60 0.23 -26.86 -55.45
CA ASN A 60 -0.66 -27.86 -54.83
C ASN A 60 -0.01 -28.49 -53.57
N PRO A 61 -0.77 -29.24 -52.73
CA PRO A 61 -0.23 -29.80 -51.49
C PRO A 61 0.97 -30.75 -51.67
N SER A 62 1.08 -31.46 -52.81
CA SER A 62 2.23 -32.33 -53.09
C SER A 62 3.50 -31.56 -53.47
N GLU A 63 3.36 -30.46 -54.21
CA GLU A 63 4.47 -29.56 -54.57
C GLU A 63 4.95 -28.76 -53.36
N LEU A 64 4.07 -28.52 -52.39
CA LEU A 64 4.37 -27.76 -51.18
C LEU A 64 5.28 -28.51 -50.21
N LEU A 65 5.21 -29.85 -50.16
CA LEU A 65 5.94 -30.64 -49.17
C LEU A 65 7.47 -30.51 -49.31
N PRO A 66 8.09 -30.73 -50.49
CA PRO A 66 9.54 -30.56 -50.65
C PRO A 66 10.02 -29.14 -50.36
N LEU A 67 9.20 -28.14 -50.70
CA LEU A 67 9.47 -26.74 -50.42
C LEU A 67 9.51 -26.50 -48.90
N MET A 68 8.50 -26.98 -48.18
CA MET A 68 8.42 -26.80 -46.73
C MET A 68 9.52 -27.57 -45.99
N ASP A 69 9.85 -28.79 -46.42
CA ASP A 69 10.96 -29.57 -45.86
C ASP A 69 12.29 -28.79 -45.96
N LYS A 70 12.52 -28.11 -47.09
CA LYS A 70 13.69 -27.25 -47.28
C LYS A 70 13.66 -26.04 -46.34
N LEU A 71 12.53 -25.33 -46.24
CA LEU A 71 12.41 -24.17 -45.35
C LEU A 71 12.59 -24.55 -43.87
N VAL A 72 12.07 -25.71 -43.47
CA VAL A 72 12.26 -26.27 -42.13
C VAL A 72 13.72 -26.69 -41.92
N GLY A 73 14.34 -27.35 -42.89
CA GLY A 73 15.76 -27.73 -42.86
C GLY A 73 16.71 -26.53 -42.74
N PHE A 74 16.32 -25.36 -43.25
CA PHE A 74 17.06 -24.10 -43.08
C PHE A 74 16.67 -23.30 -41.84
N ASN A 75 15.79 -23.82 -40.97
CA ASN A 75 15.24 -23.12 -39.80
C ASN A 75 14.51 -21.81 -40.13
N LEU A 76 14.05 -21.65 -41.38
CA LEU A 76 13.26 -20.49 -41.81
C LEU A 76 11.77 -20.66 -41.48
N ALA A 77 11.32 -21.91 -41.35
CA ALA A 77 10.00 -22.29 -40.88
C ALA A 77 10.10 -23.39 -39.82
N PHE A 78 9.03 -23.58 -39.05
CA PHE A 78 8.89 -24.66 -38.09
C PHE A 78 7.66 -25.50 -38.40
N GLU A 79 7.78 -26.82 -38.28
CA GLU A 79 6.66 -27.76 -38.35
C GLU A 79 6.35 -28.32 -36.96
N ALA A 80 5.07 -28.29 -36.56
CA ALA A 80 4.57 -28.97 -35.38
C ALA A 80 3.16 -29.52 -35.64
N GLY A 81 2.97 -30.82 -35.42
CA GLY A 81 1.66 -31.47 -35.59
C GLY A 81 1.07 -31.34 -37.00
N GLY A 82 1.91 -31.39 -38.04
CA GLY A 82 1.50 -31.24 -39.44
C GLY A 82 1.09 -29.82 -39.84
N SER A 83 1.40 -28.82 -39.00
CA SER A 83 1.19 -27.40 -39.28
C SER A 83 2.52 -26.66 -39.36
N TYR A 84 2.62 -25.74 -40.30
CA TYR A 84 3.79 -24.92 -40.55
C TYR A 84 3.60 -23.50 -40.03
N ARG A 85 4.68 -22.88 -39.55
CA ARG A 85 4.74 -21.44 -39.25
C ARG A 85 6.08 -20.87 -39.67
N CYS A 86 6.11 -19.59 -40.02
CA CYS A 86 7.37 -18.87 -40.22
C CYS A 86 8.18 -18.82 -38.90
N ASN A 87 9.51 -18.81 -38.99
CA ASN A 87 10.35 -18.49 -37.85
C ASN A 87 9.98 -17.08 -37.33
N PRO A 88 9.59 -16.91 -36.06
CA PRO A 88 9.11 -15.63 -35.54
C PRO A 88 10.08 -14.47 -35.75
N LEU A 89 11.40 -14.73 -35.71
CA LEU A 89 12.45 -13.72 -35.95
C LEU A 89 12.38 -13.11 -37.36
N LEU A 90 11.93 -13.88 -38.35
CA LEU A 90 11.80 -13.42 -39.74
C LEU A 90 10.47 -12.75 -40.03
N SER A 91 9.46 -13.03 -39.21
CA SER A 91 8.07 -12.70 -39.52
C SER A 91 7.88 -11.20 -39.80
N HIS A 92 8.44 -10.33 -38.95
CA HIS A 92 8.27 -8.88 -39.09
C HIS A 92 9.02 -8.34 -40.32
N PHE A 93 10.28 -8.73 -40.49
CA PHE A 93 11.12 -8.35 -41.62
C PHE A 93 10.47 -8.70 -42.97
N LEU A 94 10.06 -9.95 -43.15
CA LEU A 94 9.43 -10.42 -44.39
C LEU A 94 8.09 -9.72 -44.66
N THR A 95 7.32 -9.43 -43.60
CA THR A 95 6.05 -8.70 -43.73
C THR A 95 6.30 -7.26 -44.22
N ARG A 96 7.28 -6.55 -43.65
CA ARG A 96 7.66 -5.20 -44.08
C ARG A 96 8.21 -5.18 -45.50
N GLN A 97 9.00 -6.19 -45.89
CA GLN A 97 9.47 -6.35 -47.26
C GLN A 97 8.29 -6.53 -48.23
N ALA A 98 7.30 -7.36 -47.87
CA ALA A 98 6.10 -7.55 -48.67
C ALA A 98 5.25 -6.27 -48.81
N GLN A 99 5.18 -5.43 -47.77
CA GLN A 99 4.53 -4.11 -47.86
C GLN A 99 5.26 -3.19 -48.85
N LYS A 100 6.59 -3.07 -48.73
CA LYS A 100 7.42 -2.26 -49.64
C LYS A 100 7.34 -2.73 -51.09
N ALA A 101 7.19 -4.04 -51.31
CA ALA A 101 7.03 -4.64 -52.63
C ALA A 101 5.58 -4.60 -53.18
N GLY A 102 4.61 -4.08 -52.42
CA GLY A 102 3.20 -4.04 -52.83
C GLY A 102 2.49 -5.41 -52.84
N LEU A 103 3.10 -6.44 -52.24
CA LEU A 103 2.58 -7.81 -52.22
C LEU A 103 1.68 -8.09 -51.01
N PHE A 104 1.85 -7.33 -49.93
CA PHE A 104 1.20 -7.57 -48.65
C PHE A 104 -0.31 -7.73 -48.76
N GLU A 105 -1.00 -6.83 -49.48
CA GLU A 105 -2.46 -6.79 -49.45
C GLU A 105 -3.11 -7.98 -50.15
N ASN A 106 -2.51 -8.41 -51.27
CA ASN A 106 -2.92 -9.63 -51.96
C ASN A 106 -2.75 -10.86 -51.06
N TYR A 107 -1.62 -10.96 -50.37
CA TYR A 107 -1.31 -12.10 -49.49
C TYR A 107 -2.21 -12.11 -48.26
N ALA A 108 -2.39 -10.97 -47.59
CA ALA A 108 -3.27 -10.84 -46.44
C ALA A 108 -4.73 -11.17 -46.78
N LYS A 109 -5.23 -10.75 -47.94
CA LYS A 109 -6.57 -11.12 -48.42
C LYS A 109 -6.70 -12.63 -48.65
N ALA A 110 -5.71 -13.26 -49.30
CA ALA A 110 -5.71 -14.71 -49.50
C ALA A 110 -5.74 -15.49 -48.17
N VAL A 111 -4.97 -15.03 -47.17
CA VAL A 111 -4.97 -15.61 -45.81
C VAL A 111 -6.34 -15.50 -45.16
N GLN A 112 -6.94 -14.30 -45.14
CA GLN A 112 -8.23 -14.07 -44.46
C GLN A 112 -9.42 -14.75 -45.15
N GLU A 113 -9.34 -15.01 -46.46
CA GLU A 113 -10.38 -15.77 -47.18
C GLU A 113 -10.34 -17.27 -46.88
N VAL A 114 -9.16 -17.85 -46.67
CA VAL A 114 -8.99 -19.29 -46.43
C VAL A 114 -9.07 -19.62 -44.95
N VAL A 115 -8.47 -18.76 -44.12
CA VAL A 115 -8.34 -18.93 -42.66
C VAL A 115 -9.18 -17.85 -41.98
N ALA A 116 -10.48 -17.86 -42.26
CA ALA A 116 -11.43 -16.90 -41.70
C ALA A 116 -11.88 -17.30 -40.27
N PRO A 117 -12.16 -16.32 -39.38
CA PRO A 117 -12.88 -16.59 -38.15
C PRO A 117 -14.28 -17.14 -38.45
N ARG A 118 -14.87 -17.85 -37.48
CA ARG A 118 -16.27 -18.27 -37.59
C ARG A 118 -17.17 -17.14 -37.10
N ASP A 119 -18.31 -16.95 -37.74
CA ASP A 119 -19.35 -16.11 -37.16
C ASP A 119 -19.97 -16.80 -35.94
N SER A 120 -20.07 -16.07 -34.83
CA SER A 120 -20.80 -16.49 -33.64
C SER A 120 -21.64 -15.32 -33.12
N TRP A 121 -22.93 -15.34 -33.45
CA TRP A 121 -23.89 -14.33 -33.01
C TRP A 121 -23.50 -12.89 -33.40
N GLY A 122 -22.96 -12.71 -34.61
CA GLY A 122 -22.50 -11.40 -35.08
C GLY A 122 -21.15 -10.95 -34.50
N THR A 123 -20.39 -11.87 -33.91
CA THR A 123 -19.02 -11.63 -33.44
C THR A 123 -18.05 -12.67 -34.01
N ASP A 124 -16.82 -12.23 -34.29
CA ASP A 124 -15.76 -13.11 -34.80
C ASP A 124 -15.32 -14.09 -33.69
N TYR A 125 -15.59 -15.38 -33.91
CA TYR A 125 -15.10 -16.47 -33.08
C TYR A 125 -13.83 -17.07 -33.67
N TYR A 126 -12.73 -16.91 -32.94
CA TYR A 126 -11.46 -17.55 -33.24
C TYR A 126 -11.39 -18.92 -32.57
N ARG A 127 -10.79 -19.91 -33.26
CA ARG A 127 -10.61 -21.26 -32.67
C ARG A 127 -9.46 -21.31 -31.67
N THR A 128 -8.41 -20.53 -31.92
CA THR A 128 -7.22 -20.46 -31.07
C THR A 128 -6.68 -19.04 -31.02
N TYR A 129 -5.91 -18.73 -29.95
CA TYR A 129 -5.24 -17.44 -29.79
C TYR A 129 -4.38 -17.06 -31.01
N ALA A 130 -3.66 -18.03 -31.59
CA ALA A 130 -2.82 -17.80 -32.77
C ALA A 130 -3.62 -17.26 -33.99
N HIS A 131 -4.86 -17.71 -34.18
CA HIS A 131 -5.71 -17.19 -35.27
C HIS A 131 -6.24 -15.78 -34.95
N CYS A 132 -6.51 -15.45 -33.67
CA CYS A 132 -6.79 -14.05 -33.26
C CYS A 132 -5.58 -13.16 -33.55
N LEU A 133 -4.37 -13.64 -33.22
CA LEU A 133 -3.12 -12.94 -33.50
C LEU A 133 -2.88 -12.71 -34.99
N GLN A 134 -3.20 -13.67 -35.86
CA GLN A 134 -3.10 -13.50 -37.32
C GLN A 134 -3.88 -12.26 -37.78
N ASP A 135 -5.18 -12.18 -37.47
CA ASP A 135 -6.01 -11.07 -37.92
C ASP A 135 -5.64 -9.75 -37.24
N LEU A 136 -5.27 -9.80 -35.95
CA LEU A 136 -4.78 -8.63 -35.23
C LEU A 136 -3.51 -8.07 -35.87
N ARG A 137 -2.56 -8.95 -36.21
CA ARG A 137 -1.32 -8.58 -36.88
C ARG A 137 -1.61 -7.99 -38.25
N ILE A 138 -2.44 -8.63 -39.07
CA ILE A 138 -2.85 -8.09 -40.38
C ILE A 138 -3.51 -6.71 -40.24
N ALA A 139 -4.42 -6.53 -39.26
CA ALA A 139 -5.04 -5.25 -38.98
C ALA A 139 -4.03 -4.17 -38.60
N LEU A 140 -3.01 -4.53 -37.81
CA LEU A 140 -1.92 -3.63 -37.42
C LEU A 140 -1.11 -3.17 -38.64
N TYR A 141 -0.67 -4.08 -39.51
CA TYR A 141 0.05 -3.71 -40.74
C TYR A 141 -0.80 -2.92 -41.74
N ARG A 142 -2.12 -3.13 -41.77
CA ARG A 142 -3.05 -2.35 -42.60
C ARG A 142 -3.37 -0.95 -42.05
N GLY A 143 -2.95 -0.62 -40.83
CA GLY A 143 -3.38 0.62 -40.17
C GLY A 143 -4.89 0.65 -39.88
N ARG A 144 -5.53 -0.50 -39.63
CA ARG A 144 -6.95 -0.57 -39.28
C ARG A 144 -7.14 -0.49 -37.77
N HIS A 145 -6.98 0.71 -37.21
CA HIS A 145 -6.89 0.91 -35.75
C HIS A 145 -8.14 0.51 -34.97
N VAL A 146 -9.32 0.68 -35.57
CA VAL A 146 -10.58 0.20 -34.99
C VAL A 146 -10.57 -1.32 -34.85
N ASP A 147 -10.10 -2.03 -35.87
CA ASP A 147 -9.94 -3.49 -35.83
C ASP A 147 -8.88 -3.91 -34.82
N VAL A 148 -7.77 -3.18 -34.72
CA VAL A 148 -6.72 -3.47 -33.72
C VAL A 148 -7.28 -3.42 -32.30
N SER A 149 -8.00 -2.35 -31.93
CA SER A 149 -8.59 -2.22 -30.59
C SER A 149 -9.63 -3.32 -30.31
N ARG A 150 -10.47 -3.63 -31.30
CA ARG A 150 -11.47 -4.70 -31.21
C ARG A 150 -10.81 -6.06 -31.00
N LEU A 151 -9.80 -6.40 -31.80
CA LEU A 151 -9.12 -7.69 -31.77
C LEU A 151 -8.23 -7.86 -30.53
N LEU A 152 -7.62 -6.78 -30.01
CA LEU A 152 -6.97 -6.79 -28.69
C LEU A 152 -7.97 -7.14 -27.57
N THR A 153 -9.19 -6.61 -27.65
CA THR A 153 -10.27 -6.94 -26.71
C THR A 153 -10.67 -8.40 -26.81
N VAL A 154 -10.85 -8.93 -28.03
CA VAL A 154 -11.16 -10.36 -28.25
C VAL A 154 -10.05 -11.25 -27.69
N CYS A 155 -8.79 -10.96 -28.02
CA CYS A 155 -7.63 -11.71 -27.56
C CYS A 155 -7.53 -11.72 -26.01
N SER A 156 -7.74 -10.58 -25.33
CA SER A 156 -7.69 -10.51 -23.85
C SER A 156 -8.89 -11.15 -23.14
N THR A 157 -10.07 -11.11 -23.75
CA THR A 157 -11.30 -11.65 -23.13
C THR A 157 -11.50 -13.14 -23.38
N SER A 158 -11.22 -13.61 -24.60
CA SER A 158 -11.39 -15.01 -24.98
C SER A 158 -10.19 -15.87 -24.59
N TYR A 159 -8.99 -15.29 -24.49
CA TYR A 159 -7.75 -16.00 -24.18
C TYR A 159 -6.90 -15.29 -23.10
N PRO A 160 -7.45 -15.03 -21.90
CA PRO A 160 -6.78 -14.21 -20.89
C PRO A 160 -5.41 -14.77 -20.45
N GLY A 161 -5.26 -16.10 -20.38
CA GLY A 161 -3.99 -16.74 -20.02
C GLY A 161 -2.90 -16.56 -21.08
N ASP A 162 -3.23 -16.87 -22.34
CA ASP A 162 -2.31 -16.69 -23.47
C ASP A 162 -1.98 -15.21 -23.70
N PHE A 163 -2.95 -14.32 -23.55
CA PHE A 163 -2.76 -12.88 -23.70
C PHE A 163 -1.80 -12.32 -22.66
N ALA A 164 -1.88 -12.78 -21.40
CA ALA A 164 -0.98 -12.34 -20.34
C ALA A 164 0.46 -12.83 -20.56
N GLN A 165 0.65 -14.04 -21.08
CA GLN A 165 1.98 -14.62 -21.31
C GLN A 165 2.62 -14.18 -22.62
N ASN A 166 1.79 -14.02 -23.67
CA ASN A 166 2.20 -13.79 -25.05
C ASN A 166 1.44 -12.58 -25.60
N HIS A 167 1.61 -11.43 -24.96
CA HIS A 167 0.91 -10.20 -25.33
C HIS A 167 1.19 -9.83 -26.81
N PRO A 168 0.19 -9.38 -27.59
CA PRO A 168 0.39 -9.13 -29.02
C PRO A 168 1.53 -8.16 -29.34
N PHE A 169 1.71 -7.11 -28.53
CA PHE A 169 2.80 -6.15 -28.76
C PHE A 169 4.19 -6.73 -28.47
N SER A 170 4.37 -7.65 -27.50
CA SER A 170 5.68 -8.31 -27.33
C SER A 170 6.02 -9.25 -28.48
N LEU A 171 5.00 -9.77 -29.17
CA LEU A 171 5.16 -10.66 -30.31
C LEU A 171 5.40 -9.93 -31.63
N PHE A 172 4.69 -8.83 -31.87
CA PHE A 172 4.70 -8.12 -33.16
C PHE A 172 5.70 -6.97 -33.20
N CYS A 173 5.96 -6.37 -32.05
CA CYS A 173 6.82 -5.21 -31.89
C CYS A 173 7.87 -5.51 -30.80
N PRO A 174 8.68 -6.58 -30.87
CA PRO A 174 9.66 -6.88 -29.83
C PRO A 174 10.72 -5.76 -29.74
N GLU A 175 11.34 -5.59 -28.56
CA GLU A 175 12.51 -4.72 -28.38
C GLU A 175 13.76 -5.33 -29.05
N PRO A 176 14.64 -4.52 -29.70
CA PRO A 176 14.44 -3.12 -30.04
C PRO A 176 13.37 -2.92 -31.12
N LEU A 177 12.54 -1.89 -30.96
CA LEU A 177 11.41 -1.57 -31.82
C LEU A 177 11.84 -1.13 -33.24
N ASP A 178 11.07 -1.49 -34.27
CA ASP A 178 11.09 -0.80 -35.57
C ASP A 178 10.41 0.57 -35.43
N VAL A 179 11.19 1.54 -34.95
CA VAL A 179 10.73 2.90 -34.64
C VAL A 179 10.11 3.58 -35.87
N GLU A 180 10.68 3.37 -37.05
CA GLU A 180 10.19 4.00 -38.28
C GLU A 180 8.82 3.42 -38.68
N TRP A 181 8.62 2.11 -38.54
CA TRP A 181 7.31 1.51 -38.76
C TRP A 181 6.27 1.97 -37.72
N ILE A 182 6.65 2.07 -36.45
CA ILE A 182 5.72 2.52 -35.40
C ILE A 182 5.29 3.97 -35.64
N LYS A 183 6.19 4.85 -36.11
CA LYS A 183 5.86 6.24 -36.47
C LYS A 183 4.83 6.37 -37.60
N GLU A 184 4.70 5.36 -38.46
CA GLU A 184 3.66 5.32 -39.51
C GLU A 184 2.24 5.11 -38.92
N MET A 185 2.12 4.65 -37.66
CA MET A 185 0.84 4.39 -37.00
C MET A 185 0.27 5.67 -36.34
N PRO A 186 -1.04 5.74 -36.04
CA PRO A 186 -1.59 6.79 -35.20
C PRO A 186 -1.06 6.72 -33.79
N GLU A 187 -0.99 7.89 -33.17
CA GLU A 187 -0.48 8.08 -31.82
C GLU A 187 -1.11 7.17 -30.78
N THR A 188 -2.41 6.89 -30.87
CA THR A 188 -3.09 6.02 -29.89
C THR A 188 -2.49 4.61 -29.89
N VAL A 189 -2.09 4.10 -31.06
CA VAL A 189 -1.43 2.80 -31.18
C VAL A 189 0.04 2.89 -30.79
N GLN A 190 0.75 3.96 -31.21
CA GLN A 190 2.13 4.20 -30.78
C GLN A 190 2.23 4.22 -29.25
N THR A 191 1.38 5.01 -28.60
CA THR A 191 1.33 5.14 -27.14
C THR A 191 0.98 3.81 -26.48
N ALA A 192 0.04 3.03 -27.03
CA ALA A 192 -0.29 1.71 -26.48
C ALA A 192 0.89 0.72 -26.55
N ILE A 193 1.66 0.72 -27.64
CA ILE A 193 2.87 -0.09 -27.79
C ILE A 193 3.92 0.37 -26.76
N ILE A 194 4.22 1.68 -26.74
CA ILE A 194 5.21 2.27 -25.83
C ILE A 194 4.87 1.96 -24.37
N THR A 195 3.64 2.22 -23.93
CA THR A 195 3.17 1.93 -22.56
C THR A 195 3.36 0.46 -22.23
N PHE A 196 2.98 -0.46 -23.12
CA PHE A 196 3.17 -1.89 -22.88
C PHE A 196 4.65 -2.25 -22.66
N HIS A 197 5.56 -1.76 -23.52
CA HIS A 197 6.99 -2.08 -23.40
C HIS A 197 7.61 -1.49 -22.14
N LEU A 198 7.23 -0.28 -21.76
CA LEU A 198 7.71 0.36 -20.54
C LEU A 198 7.18 -0.34 -19.27
N ASP A 199 5.90 -0.71 -19.25
CA ASP A 199 5.32 -1.48 -18.14
C ASP A 199 5.98 -2.86 -18.03
N HIS A 200 6.15 -3.56 -19.15
CA HIS A 200 6.82 -4.85 -19.19
C HIS A 200 8.29 -4.74 -18.76
N SER A 201 8.99 -3.70 -19.21
CA SER A 201 10.35 -3.37 -18.82
C SER A 201 10.48 -3.17 -17.31
N LEU A 202 9.57 -2.41 -16.69
CA LEU A 202 9.57 -2.18 -15.24
C LEU A 202 9.27 -3.47 -14.45
N VAL A 203 8.36 -4.31 -14.94
CA VAL A 203 7.98 -5.57 -14.27
C VAL A 203 9.08 -6.62 -14.38
N GLN A 204 9.75 -6.73 -15.53
CA GLN A 204 10.76 -7.76 -15.82
C GLN A 204 12.21 -7.28 -15.66
N LEU A 205 12.41 -5.98 -15.40
CA LEU A 205 13.72 -5.30 -15.39
C LEU A 205 14.53 -5.62 -16.65
N GLN A 206 13.89 -5.49 -17.81
CA GLN A 206 14.52 -5.63 -19.11
C GLN A 206 14.67 -4.27 -19.79
N PRO A 207 15.75 -4.03 -20.56
CA PRO A 207 15.91 -2.79 -21.32
C PRO A 207 14.74 -2.55 -22.28
N ALA A 208 14.32 -1.29 -22.40
CA ALA A 208 13.31 -0.82 -23.34
C ALA A 208 13.72 0.56 -23.90
N ASP A 209 14.99 0.65 -24.30
CA ASP A 209 15.62 1.92 -24.69
C ASP A 209 14.95 2.51 -25.93
N SER A 210 14.49 1.67 -26.86
CA SER A 210 13.81 2.15 -28.06
C SER A 210 12.39 2.63 -27.77
N ALA A 211 11.62 1.97 -26.89
CA ALA A 211 10.33 2.49 -26.43
C ALA A 211 10.47 3.81 -25.67
N PHE A 212 11.46 3.91 -24.75
CA PHE A 212 11.70 5.15 -24.01
C PHE A 212 12.18 6.29 -24.93
N GLY A 213 13.10 6.00 -25.86
CA GLY A 213 13.57 6.97 -26.84
C GLY A 213 12.46 7.44 -27.78
N LEU A 214 11.54 6.54 -28.18
CA LEU A 214 10.38 6.92 -28.97
C LEU A 214 9.40 7.80 -28.16
N LEU A 215 9.19 7.49 -26.87
CA LEU A 215 8.39 8.35 -25.98
C LEU A 215 8.99 9.77 -25.88
N GLU A 216 10.31 9.88 -25.74
CA GLU A 216 11.00 11.17 -25.71
C GLU A 216 10.83 11.95 -27.03
N GLN A 217 11.00 11.28 -28.18
CA GLN A 217 10.76 11.89 -29.49
C GLN A 217 9.31 12.40 -29.63
N LEU A 218 8.33 11.67 -29.11
CA LEU A 218 6.92 12.10 -29.12
C LEU A 218 6.68 13.34 -28.26
N ILE A 219 7.41 13.51 -27.15
CA ILE A 219 7.29 14.68 -26.28
C ILE A 219 7.96 15.92 -26.90
N ASP A 220 9.11 15.73 -27.56
CA ASP A 220 9.91 16.83 -28.14
C ASP A 220 9.36 17.36 -29.47
N SER A 221 8.79 16.48 -30.30
CA SER A 221 8.33 16.84 -31.65
C SER A 221 7.03 17.65 -31.68
N ARG A 222 6.39 17.91 -30.54
CA ARG A 222 5.01 18.40 -30.49
C ARG A 222 4.86 19.77 -29.85
N GLN A 223 4.07 20.63 -30.50
CA GLN A 223 3.60 21.90 -29.93
C GLN A 223 2.58 21.69 -28.81
N GLU A 224 1.66 20.72 -28.94
CA GLU A 224 0.70 20.34 -27.90
C GLU A 224 0.85 18.87 -27.52
N ARG A 225 1.06 18.61 -26.22
CA ARG A 225 1.33 17.28 -25.66
C ARG A 225 0.04 16.67 -25.11
N SER A 226 -0.23 15.41 -25.43
CA SER A 226 -1.25 14.64 -24.71
C SER A 226 -0.87 14.55 -23.23
N VAL A 227 -1.84 14.81 -22.34
CA VAL A 227 -1.64 14.77 -20.89
C VAL A 227 -1.18 13.37 -20.44
N ASP A 228 -1.73 12.31 -21.04
CA ASP A 228 -1.39 10.93 -20.68
C ASP A 228 0.02 10.56 -21.12
N THR A 229 0.44 10.99 -22.32
CA THR A 229 1.80 10.80 -22.82
C THR A 229 2.82 11.55 -21.96
N LEU A 230 2.48 12.79 -21.55
CA LEU A 230 3.30 13.56 -20.63
C LEU A 230 3.42 12.91 -19.26
N ARG A 231 2.32 12.40 -18.70
CA ARG A 231 2.31 11.66 -17.43
C ARG A 231 3.17 10.39 -17.49
N LEU A 232 3.07 9.64 -18.58
CA LEU A 232 3.89 8.45 -18.80
C LEU A 232 5.38 8.81 -18.85
N TYR A 233 5.74 9.86 -19.59
CA TYR A 233 7.12 10.31 -19.70
C TYR A 233 7.69 10.79 -18.37
N LEU A 234 6.94 11.62 -17.63
CA LEU A 234 7.33 12.07 -16.30
C LEU A 234 7.50 10.90 -15.32
N THR A 235 6.58 9.93 -15.34
CA THR A 235 6.70 8.71 -14.53
C THR A 235 7.99 7.94 -14.85
N GLN A 236 8.33 7.81 -16.14
CA GLN A 236 9.57 7.16 -16.55
C GLN A 236 10.80 7.93 -16.10
N LEU A 237 10.84 9.27 -16.21
CA LEU A 237 11.94 10.08 -15.70
C LEU A 237 12.14 9.87 -14.20
N LEU A 238 11.05 9.86 -13.41
CA LEU A 238 11.10 9.61 -11.98
C LEU A 238 11.68 8.22 -11.65
N LEU A 239 11.24 7.17 -12.35
CA LEU A 239 11.72 5.79 -12.14
C LEU A 239 13.17 5.56 -12.61
N ARG A 240 13.60 6.30 -13.63
CA ARG A 240 14.95 6.23 -14.20
C ARG A 240 15.95 7.07 -13.41
N GLY A 241 15.48 8.00 -12.58
CA GLY A 241 16.31 8.87 -11.75
C GLY A 241 16.62 10.24 -12.39
N ASP A 242 15.96 10.59 -13.49
CA ASP A 242 16.09 11.89 -14.15
C ASP A 242 15.19 12.95 -13.47
N ILE A 243 15.34 13.10 -12.15
CA ILE A 243 14.37 13.84 -11.32
C ILE A 243 14.37 15.33 -11.63
N ARG A 244 15.54 15.95 -11.79
CA ARG A 244 15.66 17.37 -12.13
C ARG A 244 15.00 17.69 -13.46
N LYS A 245 15.10 16.79 -14.44
CA LYS A 245 14.42 16.91 -15.74
C LYS A 245 12.90 16.82 -15.56
N ALA A 246 12.42 15.85 -14.79
CA ALA A 246 11.00 15.74 -14.46
C ALA A 246 10.47 16.99 -13.74
N ALA A 247 11.19 17.47 -12.72
CA ALA A 247 10.85 18.67 -11.96
C ALA A 247 10.78 19.92 -12.84
N PHE A 248 11.76 20.09 -13.74
CA PHE A 248 11.75 21.19 -14.71
C PHE A 248 10.52 21.14 -15.62
N ILE A 249 10.17 19.97 -16.15
CA ILE A 249 9.00 19.82 -17.03
C ILE A 249 7.70 20.08 -16.27
N ILE A 250 7.57 19.54 -15.05
CA ILE A 250 6.39 19.71 -14.19
C ILE A 250 6.18 21.20 -13.84
N LYS A 251 7.26 21.90 -13.50
CA LYS A 251 7.25 23.34 -13.21
C LYS A 251 6.80 24.16 -14.41
N ASN A 252 7.22 23.79 -15.62
CA ASN A 252 6.81 24.49 -16.84
C ASN A 252 5.46 24.00 -17.42
N SER A 253 4.73 23.14 -16.69
CA SER A 253 3.43 22.58 -17.10
C SER A 253 2.31 22.94 -16.11
N GLU A 254 2.27 24.19 -15.63
CA GLU A 254 1.37 24.64 -14.55
C GLU A 254 -0.13 24.46 -14.88
N THR A 255 -0.50 24.63 -16.16
CA THR A 255 -1.89 24.48 -16.62
C THR A 255 -2.34 23.03 -16.77
N VAL A 256 -1.41 22.07 -16.68
CA VAL A 256 -1.69 20.64 -16.80
C VAL A 256 -1.96 20.03 -15.41
N PRO A 257 -3.03 19.22 -15.25
CA PRO A 257 -3.39 18.59 -13.98
C PRO A 257 -2.43 17.43 -13.65
N LEU A 258 -1.27 17.77 -13.10
CA LEU A 258 -0.18 16.84 -12.72
C LEU A 258 0.05 16.86 -11.19
N ASP A 259 -0.98 17.15 -10.40
CA ASP A 259 -0.86 17.29 -8.94
C ASP A 259 -0.36 15.98 -8.27
N GLU A 260 -0.72 14.82 -8.84
CA GLU A 260 -0.23 13.52 -8.41
C GLU A 260 1.28 13.33 -8.60
N LEU A 261 1.83 13.81 -9.72
CA LEU A 261 3.27 13.73 -10.00
C LEU A 261 4.05 14.81 -9.23
N ARG A 262 3.45 15.97 -8.98
CA ARG A 262 3.98 16.99 -8.06
C ARG A 262 4.09 16.42 -6.65
N GLY A 263 3.05 15.73 -6.19
CA GLY A 263 3.05 15.05 -4.89
C GLY A 263 4.14 14.00 -4.80
N TRP A 264 4.31 13.17 -5.83
CA TRP A 264 5.40 12.19 -5.89
C TRP A 264 6.76 12.88 -5.81
N LEU A 265 7.01 13.93 -6.61
CA LEU A 265 8.27 14.67 -6.55
C LEU A 265 8.55 15.22 -5.14
N ALA A 266 7.56 15.80 -4.47
CA ALA A 266 7.71 16.30 -3.10
C ALA A 266 8.08 15.18 -2.09
N VAL A 267 7.56 13.95 -2.26
CA VAL A 267 8.00 12.79 -1.45
C VAL A 267 9.49 12.51 -1.66
N LEU A 268 9.97 12.57 -2.90
CA LEU A 268 11.38 12.36 -3.23
C LEU A 268 12.26 13.50 -2.71
N GLU A 269 11.76 14.72 -2.62
CA GLU A 269 12.46 15.86 -1.99
C GLU A 269 12.48 15.75 -0.45
N GLY A 270 11.63 14.88 0.12
CA GLY A 270 11.49 14.66 1.55
C GLY A 270 10.47 15.55 2.25
N ASP A 271 9.64 16.27 1.48
CA ASP A 271 8.57 17.14 1.97
C ASP A 271 7.21 16.40 1.94
N ASP A 272 7.01 15.50 2.89
CA ASP A 272 5.80 14.68 2.99
C ASP A 272 4.53 15.53 3.23
N GLU A 273 4.64 16.69 3.91
CA GLU A 273 3.50 17.56 4.22
C GLU A 273 2.98 18.26 2.96
N HIS A 274 3.91 18.82 2.17
CA HIS A 274 3.56 19.39 0.88
C HIS A 274 3.06 18.32 -0.09
N ALA A 275 3.69 17.14 -0.09
CA ALA A 275 3.25 16.01 -0.90
C ALA A 275 1.80 15.62 -0.64
N ILE A 276 1.40 15.47 0.63
CA ILE A 276 0.02 15.13 1.02
C ILE A 276 -0.96 16.18 0.47
N THR A 277 -0.64 17.47 0.62
CA THR A 277 -1.48 18.56 0.12
C THR A 277 -1.69 18.46 -1.40
N LEU A 278 -0.64 18.18 -2.15
CA LEU A 278 -0.70 18.00 -3.61
C LEU A 278 -1.51 16.77 -4.01
N PHE A 279 -1.34 15.64 -3.32
CA PHE A 279 -2.13 14.44 -3.58
C PHE A 279 -3.62 14.66 -3.29
N GLU A 280 -3.97 15.32 -2.18
CA GLU A 280 -5.36 15.64 -1.84
C GLU A 280 -6.00 16.57 -2.87
N LYS A 281 -5.26 17.54 -3.38
CA LYS A 281 -5.68 18.39 -4.50
C LYS A 281 -5.94 17.57 -5.76
N GLY A 282 -5.04 16.66 -6.13
CA GLY A 282 -5.23 15.76 -7.28
C GLY A 282 -6.45 14.85 -7.12
N LEU A 283 -6.68 14.28 -5.93
CA LEU A 283 -7.88 13.49 -5.65
C LEU A 283 -9.16 14.32 -5.73
N ALA A 284 -9.14 15.60 -5.31
CA ALA A 284 -10.28 16.49 -5.42
C ALA A 284 -10.68 16.73 -6.89
N VAL A 285 -9.70 16.86 -7.80
CA VAL A 285 -9.93 16.96 -9.24
C VAL A 285 -10.60 15.68 -9.76
N ILE A 286 -10.06 14.51 -9.42
CA ILE A 286 -10.64 13.22 -9.84
C ILE A 286 -12.08 13.04 -9.31
N LYS A 287 -12.37 13.45 -8.06
CA LYS A 287 -13.74 13.42 -7.51
C LYS A 287 -14.69 14.30 -8.31
N LYS A 288 -14.24 15.50 -8.70
CA LYS A 288 -15.04 16.45 -9.49
C LYS A 288 -15.32 15.92 -10.90
N GLU A 289 -14.32 15.33 -11.55
CA GLU A 289 -14.45 14.80 -12.92
C GLU A 289 -15.30 13.52 -12.97
N THR A 290 -15.13 12.62 -11.99
CA THR A 290 -15.81 11.31 -11.98
C THR A 290 -17.16 11.33 -11.27
N GLY A 291 -17.44 12.36 -10.46
CA GLY A 291 -18.61 12.41 -9.56
C GLY A 291 -18.57 11.38 -8.42
N LYS A 292 -17.49 10.60 -8.28
CA LYS A 292 -17.38 9.54 -7.26
C LYS A 292 -16.93 10.11 -5.93
N ARG A 293 -17.61 9.70 -4.84
CA ARG A 293 -17.27 10.12 -3.47
C ARG A 293 -15.94 9.53 -2.97
N LYS A 294 -15.64 8.27 -3.34
CA LYS A 294 -14.39 7.58 -3.00
C LYS A 294 -13.59 7.32 -4.27
N VAL A 295 -12.39 7.89 -4.33
CA VAL A 295 -11.44 7.76 -5.44
C VAL A 295 -10.03 7.63 -4.86
N PHE A 296 -9.15 7.00 -5.63
CA PHE A 296 -7.74 6.80 -5.29
C PHE A 296 -6.94 6.68 -6.59
N PHE A 297 -5.67 7.08 -6.58
CA PHE A 297 -4.79 6.96 -7.74
C PHE A 297 -4.55 5.49 -8.06
N ARG A 298 -4.71 5.11 -9.34
CA ARG A 298 -4.50 3.74 -9.81
C ARG A 298 -3.08 3.53 -10.36
N ASP A 299 -2.34 4.61 -10.58
CA ASP A 299 -0.93 4.59 -10.96
C ASP A 299 -0.01 4.55 -9.72
N LEU A 300 1.30 4.64 -9.96
CA LEU A 300 2.31 4.56 -8.90
C LEU A 300 2.22 5.71 -7.89
N SER A 301 1.65 6.86 -8.25
CA SER A 301 1.47 8.00 -7.35
C SER A 301 0.63 7.64 -6.12
N GLY A 302 -0.27 6.65 -6.24
CA GLY A 302 -1.03 6.11 -5.10
C GLY A 302 -0.13 5.49 -4.02
N LEU A 303 0.97 4.83 -4.41
CA LEU A 303 1.94 4.28 -3.46
C LEU A 303 2.68 5.39 -2.72
N PHE A 304 3.12 6.42 -3.43
CA PHE A 304 3.83 7.56 -2.82
C PHE A 304 2.92 8.41 -1.95
N TYR A 305 1.63 8.50 -2.28
CA TYR A 305 0.64 9.14 -1.40
C TYR A 305 0.48 8.39 -0.08
N LEU A 306 0.29 7.06 -0.14
CA LEU A 306 0.21 6.24 1.08
C LEU A 306 1.52 6.29 1.89
N LEU A 307 2.66 6.29 1.22
CA LEU A 307 3.97 6.45 1.85
C LEU A 307 4.07 7.78 2.61
N ALA A 308 3.66 8.89 2.02
CA ALA A 308 3.68 10.21 2.66
C ALA A 308 2.77 10.24 3.91
N LEU A 309 1.53 9.72 3.79
CA LEU A 309 0.59 9.61 4.92
C LEU A 309 1.16 8.75 6.07
N VAL A 310 1.81 7.64 5.74
CA VAL A 310 2.45 6.74 6.70
C VAL A 310 3.64 7.42 7.39
N ARG A 311 4.48 8.11 6.63
CA ARG A 311 5.70 8.78 7.13
C ARG A 311 5.40 9.96 8.05
N SER A 312 4.33 10.70 7.78
CA SER A 312 3.88 11.80 8.64
C SER A 312 3.59 11.36 10.07
N GLY A 313 3.03 10.16 10.25
CA GLY A 313 2.78 9.59 11.57
C GLY A 313 1.61 10.23 12.35
N LEU A 314 0.98 11.28 11.82
CA LEU A 314 -0.20 11.89 12.43
C LEU A 314 -1.39 10.91 12.44
N PRO A 315 -2.11 10.73 13.56
CA PRO A 315 -3.20 9.74 13.67
C PRO A 315 -4.26 9.85 12.57
N GLN A 316 -4.66 11.07 12.19
CA GLN A 316 -5.65 11.29 11.12
C GLN A 316 -5.15 10.85 9.74
N GLN A 317 -3.86 11.06 9.45
CA GLN A 317 -3.26 10.69 8.17
C GLN A 317 -2.98 9.19 8.11
N LEU A 318 -2.56 8.57 9.22
CA LEU A 318 -2.48 7.12 9.36
C LEU A 318 -3.85 6.47 9.13
N GLN A 319 -4.91 7.00 9.75
CA GLN A 319 -6.27 6.52 9.54
C GLN A 319 -6.72 6.68 8.08
N SER A 320 -6.34 7.78 7.43
CA SER A 320 -6.60 7.99 5.99
C SER A 320 -5.87 6.96 5.13
N ALA A 321 -4.61 6.63 5.45
CA ALA A 321 -3.85 5.58 4.76
C ALA A 321 -4.53 4.21 4.87
N VAL A 322 -5.06 3.87 6.07
CA VAL A 322 -5.84 2.65 6.31
C VAL A 322 -7.08 2.62 5.43
N GLU A 323 -7.91 3.67 5.47
CA GLU A 323 -9.18 3.71 4.73
C GLU A 323 -9.01 3.62 3.21
N LEU A 324 -8.01 4.34 2.69
CA LEU A 324 -7.69 4.34 1.26
C LEU A 324 -7.08 3.00 0.82
N GLY A 325 -6.12 2.49 1.59
CA GLY A 325 -5.45 1.22 1.30
C GLY A 325 -6.41 0.04 1.33
N GLU A 326 -7.24 -0.06 2.38
CA GLU A 326 -8.29 -1.08 2.47
C GLU A 326 -9.28 -1.01 1.31
N TRP A 327 -9.71 0.20 0.95
CA TRP A 327 -10.65 0.37 -0.16
C TRP A 327 -10.03 -0.07 -1.49
N ALA A 328 -8.76 0.27 -1.72
CA ALA A 328 -8.03 -0.05 -2.95
C ALA A 328 -7.83 -1.56 -3.11
N ILE A 329 -7.41 -2.28 -2.05
CA ILE A 329 -7.19 -3.73 -2.13
C ILE A 329 -8.48 -4.53 -2.32
N LYS A 330 -9.64 -3.98 -1.91
CA LYS A 330 -10.96 -4.58 -2.12
C LYS A 330 -11.45 -4.43 -3.57
N GLN A 331 -10.82 -3.58 -4.37
CA GLN A 331 -11.15 -3.45 -5.80
C GLN A 331 -10.56 -4.60 -6.61
N ARG A 332 -11.35 -5.12 -7.55
CA ARG A 332 -10.88 -6.15 -8.49
C ARG A 332 -9.73 -5.60 -9.36
N ASN A 333 -8.65 -6.38 -9.47
CA ASN A 333 -7.48 -6.07 -10.31
C ASN A 333 -6.89 -4.67 -10.05
N PHE A 334 -6.78 -4.25 -8.79
CA PHE A 334 -6.11 -2.99 -8.46
C PHE A 334 -4.58 -3.16 -8.63
N PRO A 335 -3.86 -2.22 -9.27
CA PRO A 335 -2.40 -2.33 -9.41
C PRO A 335 -1.69 -2.29 -8.06
N GLN A 336 -0.55 -2.98 -7.94
CA GLN A 336 0.33 -2.91 -6.75
C GLN A 336 -0.36 -3.21 -5.41
N GLN A 337 -1.39 -4.07 -5.41
CA GLN A 337 -2.16 -4.45 -4.22
C GLN A 337 -1.29 -4.88 -3.04
N PHE A 338 -0.21 -5.62 -3.29
CA PHE A 338 0.71 -6.06 -2.25
C PHE A 338 1.43 -4.89 -1.58
N ALA A 339 1.99 -3.96 -2.35
CA ALA A 339 2.66 -2.77 -1.81
C ALA A 339 1.68 -1.86 -1.04
N ILE A 340 0.47 -1.66 -1.59
CA ILE A 340 -0.60 -0.93 -0.90
C ILE A 340 -0.93 -1.61 0.43
N TRP A 341 -1.05 -2.94 0.44
CA TRP A 341 -1.31 -3.73 1.64
C TRP A 341 -0.23 -3.54 2.69
N MET A 342 1.05 -3.63 2.31
CA MET A 342 2.17 -3.41 3.22
C MET A 342 2.10 -2.04 3.90
N LEU A 343 1.86 -0.97 3.14
CA LEU A 343 1.81 0.40 3.65
C LEU A 343 0.65 0.64 4.60
N TYR A 344 -0.57 0.24 4.24
CA TYR A 344 -1.72 0.51 5.09
C TYR A 344 -1.71 -0.39 6.35
N GLN A 345 -1.23 -1.64 6.25
CA GLN A 345 -1.02 -2.47 7.43
C GLN A 345 0.03 -1.87 8.36
N TYR A 346 1.06 -1.23 7.81
CA TYR A 346 2.05 -0.55 8.65
C TYR A 346 1.44 0.69 9.34
N ALA A 347 0.53 1.40 8.67
CA ALA A 347 -0.29 2.42 9.32
C ALA A 347 -1.12 1.85 10.48
N GLU A 348 -1.72 0.67 10.31
CA GLU A 348 -2.45 -0.03 11.39
C GLU A 348 -1.54 -0.39 12.58
N VAL A 349 -0.29 -0.77 12.32
CA VAL A 349 0.72 -0.99 13.37
C VAL A 349 1.03 0.31 14.12
N LYS A 350 1.20 1.43 13.41
CA LYS A 350 1.43 2.75 14.02
C LYS A 350 0.23 3.22 14.85
N LEU A 351 -0.98 2.81 14.48
CA LEU A 351 -2.22 3.01 15.25
C LEU A 351 -2.39 2.01 16.42
N GLY A 352 -1.43 1.11 16.65
CA GLY A 352 -1.43 0.19 17.79
C GLY A 352 -2.19 -1.13 17.57
N LYS A 353 -2.52 -1.51 16.33
CA LYS A 353 -3.24 -2.76 16.05
C LYS A 353 -2.28 -3.96 16.05
N ASN A 354 -2.29 -4.74 17.13
CA ASN A 354 -1.42 -5.91 17.30
C ASN A 354 -1.61 -7.01 16.23
N ARG A 355 -2.84 -7.18 15.72
CA ARG A 355 -3.11 -8.14 14.63
C ARG A 355 -2.35 -7.78 13.35
N ALA A 356 -2.41 -6.52 12.94
CA ALA A 356 -1.70 -6.02 11.77
C ALA A 356 -0.18 -6.21 11.93
N LYS A 357 0.34 -5.99 13.14
CA LYS A 357 1.76 -6.23 13.45
C LYS A 357 2.16 -7.68 13.20
N HIS A 358 1.36 -8.63 13.69
CA HIS A 358 1.63 -10.04 13.50
C HIS A 358 1.54 -10.46 12.02
N GLU A 359 0.53 -9.97 11.30
CA GLU A 359 0.36 -10.24 9.86
C GLU A 359 1.56 -9.70 9.04
N LEU A 360 2.04 -8.49 9.36
CA LEU A 360 3.24 -7.92 8.74
C LEU A 360 4.51 -8.67 9.08
N GLU A 361 4.72 -9.06 10.35
CA GLU A 361 5.90 -9.85 10.75
C GLU A 361 5.95 -11.17 9.97
N GLN A 362 4.81 -11.85 9.79
CA GLN A 362 4.76 -13.04 8.96
C GLN A 362 5.07 -12.75 7.47
N ALA A 363 4.53 -11.66 6.93
CA ALA A 363 4.74 -11.29 5.53
C ALA A 363 6.20 -10.88 5.26
N CYS A 364 6.83 -10.12 6.15
CA CYS A 364 8.23 -9.68 6.04
C CYS A 364 9.20 -10.86 6.14
N ASN A 365 8.89 -11.86 6.96
CA ASN A 365 9.79 -13.00 7.20
C ASN A 365 9.69 -14.13 6.16
N ARG A 366 8.84 -13.99 5.13
CA ARG A 366 8.67 -15.00 4.07
C ARG A 366 9.25 -14.51 2.75
N GLU A 367 9.88 -15.41 1.99
CA GLU A 367 10.19 -15.16 0.60
C GLU A 367 8.89 -15.04 -0.22
N GLN A 368 8.77 -13.98 -1.00
CA GLN A 368 7.61 -13.69 -1.85
C GLN A 368 8.05 -13.60 -3.30
N LYS A 369 7.22 -14.05 -4.24
CA LYS A 369 7.45 -13.85 -5.68
C LYS A 369 6.76 -12.55 -6.10
N LEU A 370 7.45 -11.43 -5.91
CA LEU A 370 6.93 -10.09 -6.17
C LEU A 370 7.63 -9.44 -7.37
N GLY A 371 6.91 -8.55 -8.05
CA GLY A 371 7.53 -7.63 -9.00
C GLY A 371 8.43 -6.62 -8.27
N PRO A 372 9.34 -5.93 -8.99
CA PRO A 372 10.40 -5.11 -8.39
C PRO A 372 9.89 -4.03 -7.44
N LEU A 373 8.86 -3.27 -7.82
CA LEU A 373 8.27 -2.25 -6.95
C LEU A 373 7.60 -2.83 -5.71
N SER A 374 6.81 -3.90 -5.87
CA SER A 374 6.18 -4.56 -4.72
C SER A 374 7.22 -5.12 -3.75
N GLN A 375 8.33 -5.65 -4.26
CA GLN A 375 9.45 -6.11 -3.45
C GLN A 375 10.21 -4.96 -2.79
N LEU A 376 10.36 -3.82 -3.45
CA LEU A 376 10.97 -2.62 -2.85
C LEU A 376 10.17 -2.15 -1.63
N PHE A 377 8.84 -2.03 -1.75
CA PHE A 377 7.96 -1.65 -0.65
C PHE A 377 7.87 -2.75 0.44
N HIS A 378 7.97 -4.03 0.06
CA HIS A 378 8.10 -5.14 1.01
C HIS A 378 9.33 -4.99 1.89
N SER A 379 10.49 -4.70 1.28
CA SER A 379 11.75 -4.49 1.99
C SER A 379 11.79 -3.18 2.77
N LEU A 380 11.15 -2.12 2.26
CA LEU A 380 11.00 -0.84 2.95
C LEU A 380 10.23 -1.01 4.28
N VAL A 381 9.05 -1.62 4.23
CA VAL A 381 8.26 -1.87 5.44
C VAL A 381 8.95 -2.89 6.34
N GLY A 382 9.61 -3.90 5.78
CA GLY A 382 10.43 -4.84 6.53
C GLY A 382 11.51 -4.13 7.35
N HIS A 383 12.23 -3.17 6.75
CA HIS A 383 13.25 -2.38 7.45
C HIS A 383 12.68 -1.58 8.63
N TRP A 384 11.43 -1.10 8.54
CA TRP A 384 10.77 -0.38 9.63
C TRP A 384 10.21 -1.28 10.74
N MET A 385 10.16 -2.60 10.54
CA MET A 385 9.60 -3.55 11.50
C MET A 385 10.71 -4.13 12.40
N PRO A 386 10.47 -4.29 13.71
CA PRO A 386 11.43 -4.93 14.59
C PRO A 386 11.55 -6.43 14.30
N LYS A 387 12.75 -7.00 14.38
CA LYS A 387 13.02 -8.45 14.28
C LYS A 387 12.66 -9.11 12.94
N ILE A 388 13.01 -8.48 11.82
CA ILE A 388 12.88 -9.12 10.49
C ILE A 388 14.07 -10.03 10.14
N ALA A 389 13.79 -11.09 9.38
CA ALA A 389 14.80 -11.89 8.72
C ALA A 389 15.38 -11.11 7.54
N ALA A 390 16.68 -10.82 7.55
CA ALA A 390 17.32 -10.05 6.47
C ALA A 390 17.41 -10.84 5.15
N THR A 391 17.56 -12.16 5.21
CA THR A 391 17.86 -13.03 4.04
C THR A 391 16.85 -12.90 2.88
N PRO A 392 15.51 -12.95 3.11
CA PRO A 392 14.53 -12.82 2.03
C PRO A 392 14.61 -11.47 1.29
N HIS A 393 14.99 -10.41 2.00
CA HIS A 393 15.08 -9.07 1.45
C HIS A 393 16.38 -8.85 0.68
N LEU A 394 17.53 -9.21 1.26
CA LEU A 394 18.85 -8.91 0.68
C LEU A 394 19.02 -9.53 -0.72
N LYS A 395 18.66 -10.81 -0.90
CA LYS A 395 18.77 -11.50 -2.18
C LYS A 395 17.89 -10.85 -3.26
N ALA A 396 16.66 -10.49 -2.90
CA ALA A 396 15.73 -9.88 -3.84
C ALA A 396 16.15 -8.45 -4.21
N LEU A 397 16.66 -7.68 -3.25
CA LEU A 397 17.18 -6.32 -3.49
C LEU A 397 18.43 -6.33 -4.38
N GLU A 398 19.35 -7.28 -4.22
CA GLU A 398 20.50 -7.45 -5.13
C GLU A 398 20.06 -7.71 -6.58
N GLN A 399 19.07 -8.59 -6.76
CA GLN A 399 18.50 -8.87 -8.08
C GLN A 399 17.85 -7.63 -8.70
N ILE A 400 17.10 -6.88 -7.90
CA ILE A 400 16.47 -5.62 -8.34
C ILE A 400 17.54 -4.59 -8.70
N GLN A 401 18.55 -4.39 -7.86
CA GLN A 401 19.63 -3.44 -8.13
C GLN A 401 20.31 -3.74 -9.46
N SER A 402 20.71 -5.00 -9.67
CA SER A 402 21.38 -5.44 -10.91
C SER A 402 20.47 -5.29 -12.13
N GLY A 403 19.24 -5.81 -12.07
CA GLY A 403 18.29 -5.72 -13.18
C GLY A 403 17.86 -4.30 -13.51
N ALA A 404 17.59 -3.47 -12.49
CA ALA A 404 17.19 -2.07 -12.67
C ALA A 404 18.33 -1.24 -13.26
N THR A 405 19.58 -1.49 -12.85
CA THR A 405 20.77 -0.85 -13.46
C THR A 405 20.87 -1.21 -14.93
N ALA A 406 20.73 -2.50 -15.27
CA ALA A 406 20.80 -2.96 -16.66
C ALA A 406 19.66 -2.43 -17.54
N ALA A 407 18.46 -2.25 -16.98
CA ALA A 407 17.28 -1.73 -17.69
C ALA A 407 17.19 -0.18 -17.70
N GLY A 408 18.10 0.51 -17.03
CA GLY A 408 18.13 1.98 -16.96
C GLY A 408 17.20 2.61 -15.92
N TYR A 409 16.65 1.83 -14.97
CA TYR A 409 15.86 2.34 -13.85
C TYR A 409 16.76 2.76 -12.67
N GLY A 410 17.52 3.84 -12.85
CA GLY A 410 18.53 4.31 -11.91
C GLY A 410 18.00 4.61 -10.50
N TRP A 411 16.85 5.26 -10.38
CA TRP A 411 16.23 5.52 -9.07
C TRP A 411 15.87 4.22 -8.34
N LEU A 412 15.27 3.25 -9.03
CA LEU A 412 14.92 1.96 -8.44
C LEU A 412 16.17 1.18 -7.99
N ALA A 413 17.24 1.21 -8.78
CA ALA A 413 18.51 0.60 -8.42
C ALA A 413 19.13 1.27 -7.17
N ALA A 414 19.09 2.61 -7.10
CA ALA A 414 19.58 3.38 -5.97
C ALA A 414 18.81 3.11 -4.67
N GLU A 415 17.47 3.01 -4.75
CA GLU A 415 16.64 2.66 -3.59
C GLU A 415 16.90 1.22 -3.11
N ALA A 416 17.06 0.27 -4.04
CA ALA A 416 17.39 -1.11 -3.68
C ALA A 416 18.75 -1.23 -2.98
N ALA A 417 19.76 -0.50 -3.47
CA ALA A 417 21.08 -0.42 -2.85
C ALA A 417 21.02 0.21 -1.45
N THR A 418 20.25 1.29 -1.30
CA THR A 418 20.08 2.01 -0.02
C THR A 418 19.39 1.13 1.02
N LEU A 419 18.31 0.44 0.64
CA LEU A 419 17.63 -0.51 1.54
C LEU A 419 18.52 -1.70 1.91
N THR A 420 19.34 -2.18 0.98
CA THR A 420 20.33 -3.24 1.25
C THR A 420 21.32 -2.81 2.34
N ALA A 421 21.88 -1.60 2.23
CA ALA A 421 22.79 -1.04 3.23
C ALA A 421 22.12 -0.80 4.60
N ARG A 422 20.82 -0.48 4.62
CA ARG A 422 20.05 -0.29 5.87
C ARG A 422 19.71 -1.60 6.58
N ILE A 423 19.40 -2.64 5.82
CA ILE A 423 19.08 -3.97 6.36
C ILE A 423 20.36 -4.68 6.82
N ASP A 424 21.47 -4.53 6.07
CA ASP A 424 22.78 -5.07 6.44
C ASP A 424 23.87 -3.96 6.42
N PRO A 425 24.15 -3.33 7.57
CA PRO A 425 25.15 -2.26 7.68
C PRO A 425 26.56 -2.65 7.21
N LYS A 426 26.88 -3.95 7.12
CA LYS A 426 28.18 -4.42 6.57
C LYS A 426 28.33 -4.11 5.08
N ARG A 427 27.22 -3.85 4.38
CA ARG A 427 27.16 -3.58 2.95
C ARG A 427 26.99 -2.10 2.63
N LYS A 428 27.27 -1.20 3.58
CA LYS A 428 27.15 0.25 3.42
C LYS A 428 27.80 0.79 2.13
N ASP A 429 28.91 0.19 1.69
CA ASP A 429 29.64 0.63 0.50
C ASP A 429 28.80 0.48 -0.78
N GLN A 430 27.81 -0.42 -0.80
CA GLN A 430 26.89 -0.61 -1.93
C GLN A 430 25.96 0.60 -2.15
N ALA A 431 25.73 1.44 -1.13
CA ALA A 431 24.89 2.63 -1.24
C ALA A 431 25.64 3.86 -1.76
N THR A 432 26.95 3.81 -1.94
CA THR A 432 27.77 4.98 -2.34
C THR A 432 27.29 5.63 -3.63
N GLU A 433 26.97 4.82 -4.65
CA GLU A 433 26.49 5.34 -5.93
C GLU A 433 25.05 5.87 -5.83
N ALA A 434 24.22 5.25 -4.98
CA ALA A 434 22.88 5.73 -4.69
C ALA A 434 22.91 7.11 -4.01
N GLU A 435 23.81 7.30 -3.03
CA GLU A 435 24.00 8.58 -2.35
C GLU A 435 24.42 9.70 -3.31
N LYS A 436 25.33 9.41 -4.26
CA LYS A 436 25.70 10.36 -5.32
C LYS A 436 24.51 10.72 -6.19
N LEU A 437 23.73 9.73 -6.63
CA LEU A 437 22.53 9.97 -7.43
C LEU A 437 21.56 10.88 -6.66
N PHE A 438 21.24 10.54 -5.41
CA PHE A 438 20.32 11.31 -4.59
C PHE A 438 20.79 12.76 -4.37
N GLN A 439 22.07 12.96 -4.06
CA GLN A 439 22.65 14.30 -3.93
C GLN A 439 22.63 15.07 -5.26
N SER A 440 22.99 14.40 -6.35
CA SER A 440 23.04 15.00 -7.68
C SER A 440 21.66 15.36 -8.23
N GLU A 441 20.60 14.68 -7.78
CA GLU A 441 19.22 14.95 -8.19
C GLU A 441 18.47 15.81 -7.16
N GLY A 442 19.04 16.04 -5.98
CA GLY A 442 18.41 16.82 -4.91
C GLY A 442 17.27 16.09 -4.20
N ILE A 443 17.31 14.77 -4.18
CA ILE A 443 16.29 13.91 -3.57
C ILE A 443 16.83 13.15 -2.36
N VAL A 444 15.94 12.48 -1.64
CA VAL A 444 16.21 11.55 -0.54
C VAL A 444 15.60 10.19 -0.84
N SER A 445 16.16 9.15 -0.23
CA SER A 445 15.56 7.81 -0.30
C SER A 445 14.15 7.79 0.29
N ILE A 446 13.27 6.97 -0.28
CA ILE A 446 11.91 6.72 0.26
C ILE A 446 11.92 6.13 1.67
N SER A 447 13.04 5.52 2.07
CA SER A 447 13.28 5.07 3.44
C SER A 447 13.51 6.22 4.43
N GLY A 448 13.44 7.47 3.97
CA GLY A 448 13.64 8.69 4.75
C GLY A 448 15.11 9.04 4.90
N ARG A 449 15.43 10.13 5.59
CA ARG A 449 16.76 10.31 6.20
C ARG A 449 16.75 9.40 7.42
N GLY A 450 17.68 8.44 7.54
CA GLY A 450 17.62 7.35 8.53
C GLY A 450 17.03 7.76 9.89
N GLU A 451 16.16 6.91 10.47
CA GLU A 451 15.44 7.18 11.71
C GLU A 451 16.35 7.65 12.86
N SER A 452 16.42 8.96 13.08
CA SER A 452 16.55 9.61 14.40
C SER A 452 16.58 11.12 14.22
N ALA A 453 15.41 11.78 14.17
CA ALA A 453 15.20 13.11 14.75
C ALA A 453 13.80 13.67 14.45
N ASP A 454 13.23 13.46 13.27
CA ASP A 454 12.20 14.41 12.83
C ASP A 454 10.73 14.00 13.07
N ASN A 455 10.45 12.75 13.41
CA ASN A 455 9.06 12.29 13.60
C ASN A 455 8.51 12.53 15.01
N TRP A 456 9.38 12.49 16.04
CA TRP A 456 8.95 12.87 17.38
C TRP A 456 8.80 14.39 17.47
N GLU A 457 9.68 15.19 16.84
CA GLU A 457 9.64 16.64 16.89
C GLU A 457 8.39 17.22 16.19
N ARG A 458 7.93 16.61 15.08
CA ARG A 458 6.66 16.97 14.43
C ARG A 458 5.43 16.57 15.25
N SER A 459 5.43 15.37 15.84
CA SER A 459 4.38 14.92 16.75
C SER A 459 4.33 15.78 18.02
N LEU A 460 5.49 16.27 18.49
CA LEU A 460 5.61 17.20 19.61
C LEU A 460 5.12 18.61 19.24
N ARG A 461 5.40 19.11 18.03
CA ARG A 461 4.86 20.40 17.54
C ARG A 461 3.34 20.36 17.35
N ALA A 462 2.78 19.24 16.90
CA ALA A 462 1.33 19.03 16.86
C ALA A 462 0.72 19.00 18.27
N LEU A 463 1.38 18.35 19.24
CA LEU A 463 1.03 18.40 20.66
C LEU A 463 1.15 19.81 21.26
N MET A 464 2.16 20.60 20.87
CA MET A 464 2.34 21.99 21.31
C MET A 464 1.29 22.93 20.72
N SER A 465 0.74 22.64 19.54
CA SER A 465 -0.38 23.38 18.95
C SER A 465 -1.74 23.11 19.63
N LEU A 466 -1.84 22.03 20.40
CA LEU A 466 -3.00 21.68 21.24
C LEU A 466 -2.86 22.24 22.68
N GLY A 467 -1.67 22.68 23.07
CA GLY A 467 -1.34 23.21 24.40
C GLY A 467 -1.60 24.71 24.51
N GLY A 468 -2.87 25.12 24.41
CA GLY A 468 -3.22 26.54 24.42
C GLY A 468 -4.64 26.81 24.90
N SER A 469 -5.03 26.28 26.07
CA SER A 469 -6.17 26.78 26.83
C SER A 469 -6.00 26.40 28.30
N ALA A 470 -5.63 27.38 29.11
CA ALA A 470 -5.72 27.28 30.56
C ALA A 470 -7.17 27.00 30.99
N PRO A 471 -7.40 26.29 32.11
CA PRO A 471 -8.75 26.02 32.58
C PRO A 471 -9.45 27.33 32.94
N ALA A 472 -10.45 27.70 32.16
CA ALA A 472 -11.37 28.76 32.56
C ALA A 472 -12.20 28.24 33.74
N SER A 473 -12.09 28.95 34.86
CA SER A 473 -12.97 28.83 36.03
C SER A 473 -14.42 28.64 35.59
N GLY A 474 -15.02 27.52 36.01
CA GLY A 474 -16.40 27.19 35.72
C GLY A 474 -17.35 28.31 36.12
N LYS A 475 -18.08 28.84 35.15
CA LYS A 475 -19.30 29.60 35.42
C LYS A 475 -20.41 28.60 35.74
N GLU A 476 -21.04 28.77 36.89
CA GLU A 476 -22.32 28.15 37.22
C GLU A 476 -23.32 28.41 36.08
N VAL A 477 -23.79 27.33 35.46
CA VAL A 477 -24.93 27.34 34.54
C VAL A 477 -26.18 27.08 35.36
N ALA A 478 -27.20 27.93 35.17
CA ALA A 478 -28.49 27.85 35.83
C ALA A 478 -29.12 26.43 35.77
N PRO A 479 -29.89 26.00 36.79
CA PRO A 479 -30.39 24.64 36.90
C PRO A 479 -31.39 24.33 35.78
N LYS A 480 -31.00 23.43 34.87
CA LYS A 480 -31.95 22.81 33.92
C LYS A 480 -32.74 21.73 34.65
N ALA A 481 -34.04 21.68 34.39
CA ALA A 481 -34.99 20.79 35.07
C ALA A 481 -34.76 19.28 34.82
N THR A 482 -33.78 18.89 34.00
CA THR A 482 -33.41 17.50 33.70
C THR A 482 -31.89 17.37 33.62
N ARG A 483 -31.33 16.28 34.13
CA ARG A 483 -29.90 15.89 34.02
C ARG A 483 -29.77 14.41 33.68
N ILE A 484 -28.61 14.00 33.18
CA ILE A 484 -28.21 12.59 33.11
C ILE A 484 -27.19 12.31 34.22
N ILE A 485 -27.25 11.10 34.79
CA ILE A 485 -26.23 10.58 35.69
C ILE A 485 -25.77 9.22 35.19
N TRP A 486 -24.54 8.85 35.51
CA TRP A 486 -23.90 7.60 35.07
C TRP A 486 -23.75 6.67 36.26
N MET A 487 -24.54 5.60 36.30
CA MET A 487 -24.42 4.58 37.34
C MET A 487 -23.37 3.56 36.89
N LEU A 488 -22.33 3.38 37.70
CA LEU A 488 -21.31 2.36 37.48
C LEU A 488 -21.49 1.21 38.45
N SER A 489 -21.32 -0.01 37.93
CA SER A 489 -21.19 -1.21 38.75
C SER A 489 -20.25 -2.21 38.09
N GLY A 490 -19.85 -3.23 38.83
CA GLY A 490 -19.00 -4.30 38.31
C GLY A 490 -17.84 -4.60 39.24
N ASN A 491 -16.77 -5.10 38.66
CA ASN A 491 -15.56 -5.52 39.36
C ASN A 491 -14.32 -5.26 38.48
N GLU A 492 -13.17 -5.85 38.81
CA GLU A 492 -11.94 -5.66 38.02
C GLU A 492 -12.01 -6.29 36.61
N SER A 493 -12.93 -7.23 36.37
CA SER A 493 -13.07 -7.94 35.09
C SER A 493 -14.08 -7.31 34.14
N TYR A 494 -15.07 -6.58 34.65
CA TYR A 494 -16.04 -5.85 33.84
C TYR A 494 -16.60 -4.63 34.58
N VAL A 495 -16.91 -3.58 33.83
CA VAL A 495 -17.62 -2.40 34.32
C VAL A 495 -18.87 -2.20 33.47
N ASP A 496 -20.02 -2.20 34.13
CA ASP A 496 -21.31 -1.89 33.53
C ASP A 496 -21.63 -0.40 33.70
N ILE A 497 -22.20 0.18 32.66
CA ILE A 497 -22.50 1.62 32.57
C ILE A 497 -23.99 1.77 32.29
N GLN A 498 -24.71 2.32 33.27
CA GLN A 498 -26.15 2.55 33.16
C GLN A 498 -26.48 4.05 33.24
N PRO A 499 -26.95 4.67 32.14
CA PRO A 499 -27.37 6.06 32.16
C PRO A 499 -28.77 6.21 32.75
N ILE A 500 -28.92 7.13 33.71
CA ILE A 500 -30.19 7.46 34.36
C ILE A 500 -30.52 8.93 34.11
N GLU A 501 -31.69 9.19 33.54
CA GLU A 501 -32.21 10.55 33.39
C GLU A 501 -33.04 10.94 34.61
N GLN A 502 -32.65 12.03 35.26
CA GLN A 502 -33.31 12.57 36.45
C GLN A 502 -33.94 13.93 36.16
N LYS A 503 -35.12 14.18 36.74
CA LYS A 503 -35.79 15.48 36.70
C LYS A 503 -35.74 16.16 38.07
N GLN A 504 -35.65 17.48 38.07
CA GLN A 504 -35.68 18.27 39.30
C GLN A 504 -37.13 18.39 39.81
N THR A 505 -37.34 18.10 41.11
CA THR A 505 -38.64 18.20 41.78
C THR A 505 -38.55 19.08 43.03
N ALA A 506 -39.69 19.44 43.64
CA ALA A 506 -39.73 20.24 44.86
C ALA A 506 -39.04 19.58 46.08
N ARG A 507 -38.74 18.27 46.03
CA ARG A 507 -38.04 17.52 47.08
C ARG A 507 -36.59 17.16 46.70
N GLY A 508 -36.07 17.65 45.58
CA GLY A 508 -34.74 17.30 45.03
C GLY A 508 -34.82 16.57 43.68
N TRP A 509 -33.73 15.92 43.27
CA TRP A 509 -33.68 15.12 42.04
C TRP A 509 -34.53 13.85 42.18
N SER A 510 -35.32 13.50 41.16
CA SER A 510 -36.07 12.24 41.11
C SER A 510 -35.12 11.03 41.05
N ALA A 511 -35.57 9.84 41.47
CA ALA A 511 -34.84 8.57 41.27
C ALA A 511 -34.43 8.31 39.81
N GLY A 512 -35.17 8.88 38.86
CA GLY A 512 -34.82 8.88 37.44
C GLY A 512 -35.33 7.65 36.67
N ARG A 513 -35.05 7.60 35.37
CA ARG A 513 -35.41 6.49 34.47
C ARG A 513 -34.21 6.11 33.60
N ASN A 514 -34.07 4.83 33.29
CA ASN A 514 -33.04 4.35 32.36
C ASN A 514 -33.17 5.04 31.01
N ALA A 515 -32.07 5.65 30.56
CA ALA A 515 -31.99 6.21 29.21
C ALA A 515 -31.67 5.09 28.21
N ALA A 516 -32.50 4.95 27.18
CA ALA A 516 -32.25 3.95 26.14
C ALA A 516 -30.99 4.31 25.35
N LEU A 517 -29.99 3.40 25.32
CA LEU A 517 -28.71 3.63 24.63
C LEU A 517 -28.87 3.94 23.15
N LYS A 518 -29.85 3.31 22.49
CA LYS A 518 -30.22 3.63 21.11
C LYS A 518 -30.58 5.10 20.94
N ARG A 519 -31.41 5.65 21.83
CA ARG A 519 -31.81 7.07 21.79
C ARG A 519 -30.64 7.99 22.06
N LEU A 520 -29.81 7.67 23.06
CA LEU A 520 -28.61 8.46 23.33
C LEU A 520 -27.70 8.51 22.12
N LYS A 521 -27.46 7.37 21.45
CA LYS A 521 -26.61 7.30 20.27
C LYS A 521 -27.19 8.01 19.04
N GLU A 522 -28.47 7.84 18.75
CA GLU A 522 -29.11 8.38 17.54
C GLU A 522 -29.54 9.86 17.69
N GLU A 523 -29.91 10.28 18.90
CA GLU A 523 -30.54 11.58 19.16
C GLU A 523 -29.78 12.44 20.18
N GLY A 524 -28.67 11.96 20.77
CA GLY A 524 -27.95 12.64 21.85
C GLY A 524 -27.51 14.08 21.55
N VAL A 525 -27.22 14.40 20.27
CA VAL A 525 -26.90 15.76 19.83
C VAL A 525 -28.08 16.73 20.03
N LYS A 526 -29.32 16.23 19.96
CA LYS A 526 -30.55 17.01 20.14
C LYS A 526 -30.98 17.13 21.61
N LEU A 527 -30.34 16.40 22.53
CA LEU A 527 -30.63 16.47 23.96
C LEU A 527 -29.85 17.62 24.59
N ASP A 528 -30.57 18.68 24.95
CA ASP A 528 -30.04 19.95 25.45
C ASP A 528 -29.55 19.89 26.91
N PHE A 529 -29.93 18.84 27.65
CA PHE A 529 -29.50 18.58 29.02
C PHE A 529 -28.16 17.81 29.13
N LEU A 530 -27.63 17.28 28.02
CA LEU A 530 -26.30 16.65 28.02
C LEU A 530 -25.19 17.71 28.00
N SER A 531 -24.22 17.58 28.89
CA SER A 531 -22.99 18.37 28.85
C SER A 531 -22.09 17.96 27.67
N PRO A 532 -21.04 18.73 27.33
CA PRO A 532 -20.05 18.29 26.35
C PRO A 532 -19.43 16.93 26.71
N GLN A 533 -19.08 16.74 27.99
CA GLN A 533 -18.49 15.48 28.48
C GLN A 533 -19.48 14.31 28.41
N ASP A 534 -20.78 14.54 28.69
CA ASP A 534 -21.82 13.52 28.48
C ASP A 534 -21.91 13.07 27.02
N ARG A 535 -21.72 14.00 26.06
CA ARG A 535 -21.72 13.65 24.63
C ARG A 535 -20.51 12.81 24.24
N GLU A 536 -19.36 13.05 24.85
CA GLU A 536 -18.17 12.22 24.67
C GLU A 536 -18.42 10.79 25.16
N ILE A 537 -19.04 10.63 26.33
CA ILE A 537 -19.43 9.31 26.86
C ILE A 537 -20.45 8.62 25.94
N VAL A 538 -21.48 9.35 25.49
CA VAL A 538 -22.50 8.82 24.55
C VAL A 538 -21.89 8.40 23.21
N ALA A 539 -20.84 9.08 22.73
CA ALA A 539 -20.14 8.72 21.50
C ALA A 539 -19.47 7.34 21.59
N CYS A 540 -19.20 6.85 22.81
CA CYS A 540 -18.65 5.51 23.05
C CYS A 540 -19.68 4.38 22.96
N ILE A 541 -20.97 4.67 22.72
CA ILE A 541 -21.98 3.62 22.49
C ILE A 541 -21.71 2.95 21.13
N LYS A 542 -21.61 1.62 21.09
CA LYS A 542 -21.44 0.80 19.87
C LYS A 542 -22.66 -0.08 19.60
N ILE A 543 -22.79 -0.50 18.34
CA ILE A 543 -23.82 -1.47 17.91
C ILE A 543 -23.14 -2.83 17.80
N SER A 544 -23.61 -3.79 18.58
CA SER A 544 -23.09 -5.15 18.61
C SER A 544 -24.15 -6.12 18.08
N ARG A 545 -23.70 -7.22 17.47
CA ARG A 545 -24.57 -8.29 16.96
C ARG A 545 -24.35 -9.55 17.77
N GLY A 546 -25.42 -10.13 18.29
CA GLY A 546 -25.35 -11.41 19.00
C GLY A 546 -24.92 -12.55 18.09
N TYR A 547 -24.22 -13.55 18.65
CA TYR A 547 -23.83 -14.76 17.92
C TYR A 547 -25.04 -15.69 17.73
N GLY A 548 -25.49 -15.85 16.47
CA GLY A 548 -26.57 -16.76 16.08
C GLY A 548 -27.21 -16.40 14.73
N TYR A 549 -27.91 -17.34 14.11
CA TYR A 549 -28.56 -17.19 12.79
C TYR A 549 -29.67 -16.11 12.75
N TYR A 550 -30.08 -15.59 13.91
CA TYR A 550 -31.01 -14.46 14.09
C TYR A 550 -30.43 -13.40 15.04
N GLY A 551 -29.14 -13.08 14.91
CA GLY A 551 -28.47 -12.09 15.76
C GLY A 551 -29.13 -10.71 15.68
N LYS A 552 -29.92 -10.36 16.69
CA LYS A 552 -30.54 -9.03 16.83
C LYS A 552 -29.46 -8.01 17.24
N GLU A 553 -29.49 -6.84 16.62
CA GLU A 553 -28.60 -5.73 16.98
C GLU A 553 -28.97 -5.18 18.37
N PHE A 554 -27.97 -5.01 19.22
CA PHE A 554 -28.11 -4.36 20.53
C PHE A 554 -27.05 -3.28 20.70
N TYR A 555 -27.33 -2.33 21.60
CA TYR A 555 -26.49 -1.18 21.88
C TYR A 555 -25.80 -1.41 23.22
N GLU A 556 -24.49 -1.18 23.28
CA GLU A 556 -23.70 -1.28 24.50
C GLU A 556 -22.59 -0.22 24.50
N PHE A 557 -22.00 0.08 25.65
CA PHE A 557 -20.81 0.94 25.69
C PHE A 557 -19.57 0.18 25.24
N ASP A 558 -18.70 0.85 24.50
CA ASP A 558 -17.29 0.49 24.52
C ASP A 558 -16.70 0.92 25.87
N THR A 559 -16.57 -0.03 26.80
CA THR A 559 -16.33 0.24 28.22
C THR A 559 -15.07 1.05 28.47
N VAL A 560 -13.94 0.71 27.84
CA VAL A 560 -12.66 1.41 28.10
C VAL A 560 -12.71 2.87 27.62
N PRO A 561 -13.11 3.19 26.37
CA PRO A 561 -13.33 4.57 25.96
C PRO A 561 -14.36 5.33 26.80
N ALA A 562 -15.46 4.68 27.17
CA ALA A 562 -16.51 5.32 27.97
C ALA A 562 -16.02 5.69 29.38
N ILE A 563 -15.31 4.78 30.06
CA ILE A 563 -14.71 5.05 31.38
C ILE A 563 -13.62 6.12 31.28
N ARG A 564 -12.83 6.15 30.19
CA ARG A 564 -11.86 7.23 29.94
C ARG A 564 -12.55 8.59 29.83
N ALA A 565 -13.66 8.67 29.09
CA ALA A 565 -14.44 9.91 28.95
C ALA A 565 -15.11 10.34 30.27
N MET A 566 -15.38 9.40 31.17
CA MET A 566 -15.91 9.67 32.52
C MET A 566 -14.86 10.16 33.52
N ALA A 567 -13.56 10.15 33.18
CA ALA A 567 -12.52 10.61 34.09
C ALA A 567 -12.77 12.08 34.49
N GLY A 568 -12.82 12.33 35.81
CA GLY A 568 -13.16 13.65 36.36
C GLY A 568 -14.63 14.10 36.21
N HIS A 569 -15.53 13.24 35.72
CA HIS A 569 -16.93 13.59 35.51
C HIS A 569 -17.69 13.76 36.84
N PRO A 570 -18.44 14.86 37.05
CA PRO A 570 -19.04 15.20 38.34
C PRO A 570 -20.34 14.44 38.67
N LEU A 571 -20.90 13.67 37.74
CA LEU A 571 -22.19 12.97 37.91
C LEU A 571 -22.07 11.46 37.64
N VAL A 572 -21.12 10.82 38.31
CA VAL A 572 -20.92 9.36 38.29
C VAL A 572 -21.23 8.79 39.67
N PHE A 573 -22.05 7.75 39.75
CA PHE A 573 -22.57 7.21 41.00
C PHE A 573 -22.49 5.69 41.05
N ASN A 574 -22.46 5.13 42.26
CA ASN A 574 -22.41 3.69 42.48
C ASN A 574 -23.80 3.05 42.27
N ALA A 575 -23.94 2.12 41.31
CA ALA A 575 -25.24 1.47 41.06
C ALA A 575 -25.70 0.59 42.22
N LEU A 576 -24.78 0.11 43.07
CA LEU A 576 -25.10 -0.68 44.26
C LEU A 576 -25.47 0.18 45.46
N GLN A 577 -25.08 1.46 45.47
CA GLN A 577 -25.37 2.45 46.51
C GLN A 577 -25.74 3.79 45.87
N HIS A 578 -27.04 3.98 45.57
CA HIS A 578 -27.54 5.00 44.64
C HIS A 578 -27.22 6.46 45.02
N ASP A 579 -26.83 6.71 46.27
CA ASP A 579 -26.49 8.04 46.78
C ASP A 579 -24.97 8.28 46.91
N GLU A 580 -24.12 7.29 46.59
CA GLU A 580 -22.66 7.42 46.65
C GLU A 580 -22.09 7.84 45.30
N GLN A 581 -21.53 9.05 45.24
CA GLN A 581 -20.79 9.53 44.07
C GLN A 581 -19.43 8.82 43.99
N ILE A 582 -19.08 8.34 42.79
CA ILE A 582 -17.79 7.70 42.50
C ILE A 582 -16.92 8.69 41.72
N SER A 583 -15.63 8.74 42.08
CA SER A 583 -14.61 9.39 41.26
C SER A 583 -14.02 8.40 40.24
N VAL A 584 -13.92 8.82 38.98
CA VAL A 584 -13.22 8.05 37.93
C VAL A 584 -11.94 8.78 37.57
N ALA A 585 -10.82 8.07 37.54
CA ALA A 585 -9.52 8.64 37.18
C ALA A 585 -8.65 7.64 36.40
N MET A 586 -7.62 8.17 35.74
CA MET A 586 -6.56 7.34 35.17
C MET A 586 -5.67 6.81 36.30
N GLY A 587 -5.34 5.53 36.25
CA GLY A 587 -4.43 4.89 37.18
C GLY A 587 -2.97 5.08 36.76
N GLU A 588 -2.08 5.20 37.73
CA GLU A 588 -0.65 5.36 37.51
C GLU A 588 0.12 4.08 37.83
N PHE A 589 1.08 3.72 36.97
CA PHE A 589 2.01 2.63 37.24
C PHE A 589 3.19 3.16 38.04
N ALA A 590 3.55 2.43 39.10
CA ALA A 590 4.69 2.75 39.94
C ALA A 590 5.67 1.58 40.04
N LEU A 591 6.96 1.86 39.95
CA LEU A 591 8.02 0.95 40.33
C LEU A 591 8.21 1.00 41.85
N GLN A 592 7.90 -0.11 42.50
CA GLN A 592 8.13 -0.29 43.93
C GLN A 592 9.50 -0.94 44.14
N VAL A 593 10.36 -0.27 44.89
CA VAL A 593 11.72 -0.72 45.22
C VAL A 593 11.80 -0.88 46.74
N LYS A 594 11.91 -2.13 47.19
CA LYS A 594 11.93 -2.47 48.62
C LYS A 594 13.14 -3.32 48.96
N ARG A 595 13.72 -3.14 50.16
CA ARG A 595 14.78 -4.02 50.65
C ARG A 595 14.16 -5.20 51.40
N GLU A 596 14.38 -6.41 50.90
CA GLU A 596 13.88 -7.64 51.50
C GLU A 596 15.04 -8.63 51.70
N LYS A 597 15.28 -9.07 52.94
CA LYS A 597 16.31 -10.07 53.30
C LYS A 597 17.71 -9.79 52.70
N GLY A 598 18.12 -8.52 52.70
CA GLY A 598 19.43 -8.09 52.18
C GLY A 598 19.52 -7.99 50.65
N LYS A 599 18.41 -8.13 49.92
CA LYS A 599 18.30 -7.94 48.47
C LYS A 599 17.33 -6.81 48.14
N LEU A 600 17.51 -6.16 47.00
CA LEU A 600 16.54 -5.22 46.45
C LEU A 600 15.47 -5.98 45.66
N SER A 601 14.21 -5.75 46.02
CA SER A 601 13.03 -6.24 45.34
C SER A 601 12.42 -5.11 44.53
N ILE A 602 12.36 -5.29 43.21
CA ILE A 602 11.78 -4.33 42.28
C ILE A 602 10.53 -4.97 41.67
N LYS A 603 9.40 -4.25 41.73
CA LYS A 603 8.14 -4.71 41.15
C LYS A 603 7.39 -3.52 40.54
N LEU A 604 6.80 -3.73 39.37
CA LEU A 604 5.85 -2.79 38.81
C LEU A 604 4.45 -3.04 39.42
N SER A 605 3.82 -1.98 39.92
CA SER A 605 2.50 -2.03 40.55
C SER A 605 1.59 -0.95 39.95
N PRO A 606 0.37 -1.28 39.50
CA PRO A 606 -0.14 -2.64 39.31
C PRO A 606 0.66 -3.47 38.30
N ALA A 607 0.54 -4.80 38.41
CA ALA A 607 1.13 -5.69 37.42
C ALA A 607 0.44 -5.49 36.06
N ILE A 608 1.24 -5.47 35.00
CA ILE A 608 0.74 -5.39 33.62
C ILE A 608 0.61 -6.81 33.09
N ASN A 609 -0.62 -7.22 32.75
CA ASN A 609 -0.83 -8.44 31.98
C ASN A 609 -0.58 -8.14 30.49
N SER A 610 0.26 -8.93 29.83
CA SER A 610 0.59 -8.80 28.41
C SER A 610 -0.59 -9.00 27.45
N GLU A 611 -1.67 -9.62 27.91
CA GLU A 611 -2.84 -9.93 27.07
C GLU A 611 -3.89 -8.80 27.05
N ASN A 612 -3.90 -7.92 28.07
CA ASN A 612 -4.91 -6.88 28.23
C ASN A 612 -4.34 -5.49 27.91
N ASN A 613 -5.00 -4.77 26.99
CA ASN A 613 -4.59 -3.41 26.62
C ASN A 613 -4.95 -2.35 27.68
N ALA A 614 -5.93 -2.65 28.54
CA ALA A 614 -6.35 -1.83 29.67
C ALA A 614 -7.03 -2.70 30.72
N PHE A 615 -7.08 -2.25 31.96
CA PHE A 615 -7.84 -2.90 33.03
C PHE A 615 -8.32 -1.90 34.08
N PHE A 616 -9.24 -2.34 34.93
CA PHE A 616 -9.90 -1.52 35.94
C PHE A 616 -9.49 -1.95 37.35
N ARG A 617 -9.41 -1.01 38.28
CA ARG A 617 -9.29 -1.30 39.71
C ARG A 617 -10.21 -0.39 40.51
N TRP A 618 -10.90 -1.00 41.47
CA TRP A 618 -11.72 -0.28 42.44
C TRP A 618 -10.89 0.03 43.69
N GLU A 619 -10.84 1.30 44.09
CA GLU A 619 -10.31 1.74 45.38
C GLU A 619 -11.51 2.03 46.30
N GLY A 620 -11.83 1.06 47.16
CA GLY A 620 -13.04 1.12 48.00
C GLY A 620 -14.33 1.14 47.18
N SER A 621 -15.39 1.75 47.73
CA SER A 621 -16.69 1.94 47.05
C SER A 621 -16.80 3.23 46.24
N GLY A 622 -15.84 4.15 46.40
CA GLY A 622 -15.94 5.54 45.92
C GLY A 622 -14.99 5.93 44.79
N ARG A 623 -14.13 5.03 44.29
CA ARG A 623 -13.17 5.37 43.23
C ARG A 623 -12.88 4.22 42.27
N LEU A 624 -12.92 4.52 40.97
CA LEU A 624 -12.57 3.61 39.88
C LEU A 624 -11.34 4.17 39.12
N LEU A 625 -10.31 3.34 39.00
CA LEU A 625 -9.11 3.63 38.24
C LEU A 625 -9.06 2.83 36.93
N LEU A 626 -8.79 3.53 35.82
CA LEU A 626 -8.52 2.92 34.52
C LEU A 626 -7.00 2.92 34.26
N PHE A 627 -6.41 1.74 34.09
CA PHE A 627 -5.00 1.58 33.79
C PHE A 627 -4.79 1.28 32.30
N GLU A 628 -4.01 2.13 31.62
CA GLU A 628 -3.64 1.99 30.21
C GLU A 628 -2.12 2.07 30.06
N PRO A 629 -1.40 0.93 30.04
CA PRO A 629 0.05 0.94 30.06
C PRO A 629 0.64 1.46 28.74
N THR A 630 1.59 2.38 28.85
CA THR A 630 2.37 2.88 27.70
C THR A 630 3.31 1.81 27.15
N ALA A 631 3.85 2.04 25.94
CA ALA A 631 4.83 1.12 25.34
C ALA A 631 6.09 0.93 26.23
N ASP A 632 6.51 1.98 26.93
CA ASP A 632 7.65 1.93 27.85
C ASP A 632 7.31 1.13 29.11
N GLN A 633 6.14 1.35 29.70
CA GLN A 633 5.68 0.61 30.87
C GLN A 633 5.52 -0.89 30.57
N ARG A 634 5.05 -1.27 29.37
CA ARG A 634 5.01 -2.67 28.92
C ARG A 634 6.40 -3.28 28.76
N ARG A 635 7.38 -2.51 28.23
CA ARG A 635 8.78 -2.95 28.13
C ARG A 635 9.39 -3.17 29.52
N ILE A 636 9.17 -2.22 30.43
CA ILE A 636 9.61 -2.30 31.83
C ILE A 636 9.00 -3.54 32.51
N ALA A 637 7.70 -3.79 32.35
CA ALA A 637 7.04 -4.99 32.88
C ALA A 637 7.62 -6.29 32.30
N GLY A 638 7.91 -6.33 31.00
CA GLY A 638 8.53 -7.50 30.37
C GLY A 638 9.95 -7.80 30.85
N ILE A 639 10.70 -6.78 31.27
CA ILE A 639 12.05 -6.93 31.83
C ILE A 639 11.99 -7.37 33.30
N ILE A 640 11.10 -6.77 34.09
CA ILE A 640 10.98 -7.05 35.53
C ILE A 640 10.28 -8.38 35.80
N GLY A 641 9.36 -8.79 34.92
CA GLY A 641 8.44 -9.89 35.18
C GLY A 641 7.56 -9.60 36.40
N ASP A 642 7.23 -10.65 37.16
CA ASP A 642 6.42 -10.50 38.38
C ASP A 642 7.16 -9.75 39.51
N LYS A 643 8.48 -9.97 39.59
CA LYS A 643 9.39 -9.40 40.62
C LYS A 643 10.83 -9.66 40.23
N LEU A 644 11.66 -8.61 40.27
CA LEU A 644 13.11 -8.70 40.08
C LEU A 644 13.82 -8.62 41.43
N LEU A 645 14.68 -9.59 41.72
CA LEU A 645 15.49 -9.63 42.95
C LEU A 645 16.96 -9.38 42.61
N VAL A 646 17.54 -8.34 43.20
CA VAL A 646 18.93 -7.95 42.96
C VAL A 646 19.76 -8.04 44.24
N PRO A 647 20.94 -8.70 44.24
CA PRO A 647 21.85 -8.74 45.38
C PRO A 647 22.51 -7.38 45.63
N ALA A 648 22.98 -7.15 46.86
CA ALA A 648 23.58 -5.87 47.27
C ALA A 648 24.76 -5.41 46.39
N SER A 649 25.51 -6.33 45.77
CA SER A 649 26.60 -5.99 44.85
C SER A 649 26.15 -5.32 43.54
N GLY A 650 24.88 -5.44 43.15
CA GLY A 650 24.29 -4.85 41.94
C GLY A 650 23.50 -3.56 42.19
N GLU A 651 23.50 -3.04 43.42
CA GLU A 651 22.67 -1.91 43.85
C GLU A 651 22.93 -0.62 43.04
N ALA A 652 24.20 -0.29 42.78
CA ALA A 652 24.55 0.90 41.98
C ALA A 652 24.04 0.83 40.54
N GLN A 653 24.05 -0.36 39.93
CA GLN A 653 23.59 -0.58 38.55
C GLN A 653 22.06 -0.49 38.46
N VAL A 654 21.37 -0.97 39.49
CA VAL A 654 19.91 -0.84 39.62
C VAL A 654 19.49 0.61 39.78
N MET A 655 20.17 1.38 40.63
CA MET A 655 19.83 2.79 40.84
C MET A 655 20.05 3.62 39.57
N ALA A 656 21.11 3.34 38.80
CA ALA A 656 21.32 3.97 37.49
C ALA A 656 20.22 3.59 36.48
N ALA A 657 19.77 2.33 36.47
CA ALA A 657 18.68 1.89 35.61
C ALA A 657 17.33 2.50 36.01
N ILE A 658 17.05 2.63 37.31
CA ILE A 658 15.85 3.29 37.85
C ILE A 658 15.82 4.76 37.46
N ALA A 659 16.94 5.47 37.58
CA ALA A 659 17.05 6.87 37.15
C ALA A 659 16.81 7.03 35.64
N ALA A 660 17.24 6.08 34.81
CA ALA A 660 17.00 6.12 33.37
C ALA A 660 15.53 5.90 32.98
N VAL A 661 14.73 5.23 33.84
CA VAL A 661 13.29 4.97 33.57
C VAL A 661 12.35 5.91 34.31
N SER A 662 12.86 6.77 35.21
CA SER A 662 12.06 7.70 36.02
C SER A 662 11.17 8.67 35.23
N PRO A 663 11.47 9.07 33.97
CA PRO A 663 10.56 9.89 33.17
C PRO A 663 9.29 9.14 32.70
N HIS A 664 9.29 7.80 32.76
CA HIS A 664 8.24 6.96 32.16
C HIS A 664 7.37 6.23 33.21
N VAL A 665 7.78 6.25 34.49
CA VAL A 665 7.10 5.54 35.57
C VAL A 665 7.42 6.19 36.93
N THR A 666 6.41 6.31 37.79
CA THR A 666 6.59 6.83 39.16
C THR A 666 7.42 5.84 39.98
N ILE A 667 8.33 6.31 40.82
CA ILE A 667 9.21 5.42 41.62
C ILE A 667 8.89 5.58 43.10
N HIS A 668 8.52 4.48 43.75
CA HIS A 668 8.32 4.40 45.19
C HIS A 668 9.45 3.56 45.78
N SER A 669 10.38 4.20 46.49
CA SER A 669 11.57 3.55 47.05
C SER A 669 11.68 3.77 48.56
N ASP A 670 11.83 2.68 49.31
CA ASP A 670 12.13 2.73 50.75
C ASP A 670 13.65 2.85 51.01
N VAL A 671 14.45 2.93 49.94
CA VAL A 671 15.91 3.13 49.98
C VAL A 671 16.14 4.61 49.70
N ALA A 672 16.42 5.37 50.76
CA ALA A 672 16.65 6.81 50.70
C ALA A 672 17.67 7.16 49.59
N GLY A 673 17.26 8.02 48.66
CA GLY A 673 18.03 8.37 47.48
C GLY A 673 18.96 9.57 47.72
N GLU A 674 20.27 9.36 47.66
CA GLU A 674 21.24 10.45 47.57
C GLU A 674 21.42 10.99 46.14
N ASN A 675 20.74 10.43 45.13
CA ASN A 675 21.04 10.74 43.71
C ASN A 675 19.82 10.99 42.81
N ALA A 676 18.66 11.36 43.35
CA ALA A 676 17.57 11.88 42.53
C ALA A 676 17.58 13.41 42.59
N ALA A 677 17.61 14.06 41.43
CA ALA A 677 17.36 15.50 41.26
C ALA A 677 15.87 15.85 41.54
N ALA A 678 15.27 15.20 42.54
CA ALA A 678 13.89 15.38 42.97
C ALA A 678 13.87 16.28 44.20
N GLU A 679 12.90 17.18 44.25
CA GLU A 679 12.66 18.00 45.43
C GLU A 679 12.27 17.09 46.61
N ILE A 680 13.04 17.18 47.71
CA ILE A 680 12.74 16.46 48.94
C ILE A 680 11.68 17.28 49.68
N VAL A 681 10.49 16.71 49.82
CA VAL A 681 9.36 17.31 50.54
C VAL A 681 9.07 16.49 51.79
N GLU A 682 8.80 17.16 52.91
CA GLU A 682 8.36 16.48 54.14
C GLU A 682 7.03 15.74 53.89
N PRO A 683 6.93 14.45 54.23
CA PRO A 683 5.69 13.70 54.06
C PRO A 683 4.58 14.29 54.94
N ASP A 684 3.40 14.49 54.38
CA ASP A 684 2.23 14.97 55.13
C ASP A 684 1.69 13.84 56.02
N SER A 685 2.17 13.77 57.26
CA SER A 685 1.78 12.76 58.22
C SER A 685 0.40 12.99 58.86
N ARG A 686 -0.39 13.95 58.34
CA ARG A 686 -1.71 14.25 58.88
C ARG A 686 -2.72 13.22 58.39
N LEU A 687 -3.26 12.44 59.34
CA LEU A 687 -4.40 11.57 59.10
C LEU A 687 -5.58 12.40 58.59
N GLN A 688 -6.02 12.12 57.37
CA GLN A 688 -7.25 12.70 56.85
C GLN A 688 -8.41 11.79 57.21
N VAL A 689 -9.38 12.35 57.94
CA VAL A 689 -10.58 11.66 58.39
C VAL A 689 -11.76 12.19 57.59
N MET A 690 -12.26 11.38 56.67
CA MET A 690 -13.47 11.69 55.93
C MET A 690 -14.68 11.18 56.71
N LEU A 691 -15.49 12.12 57.19
CA LEU A 691 -16.73 11.84 57.91
C LEU A 691 -17.92 11.96 56.96
N ARG A 692 -18.77 10.92 56.89
CA ARG A 692 -19.99 10.92 56.08
C ARG A 692 -21.21 10.62 56.94
N PRO A 693 -22.31 11.40 56.85
CA PRO A 693 -23.56 11.06 57.52
C PRO A 693 -24.25 9.87 56.82
N GLY A 694 -24.72 8.90 57.58
CA GLY A 694 -25.50 7.75 57.12
C GLY A 694 -26.74 7.50 57.98
N ALA A 695 -27.66 6.65 57.51
CA ALA A 695 -28.99 6.46 58.10
C ALA A 695 -29.01 5.97 59.58
N GLY A 696 -27.86 5.55 60.12
CA GLY A 696 -27.71 5.13 61.53
C GLY A 696 -26.58 5.83 62.30
N GLY A 697 -25.95 6.89 61.77
CA GLY A 697 -24.85 7.59 62.43
C GLY A 697 -23.80 8.18 61.46
N LEU A 698 -22.59 8.43 61.96
CA LEU A 698 -21.45 8.88 61.16
C LEU A 698 -20.59 7.67 60.73
N SER A 699 -20.29 7.59 59.43
CA SER A 699 -19.26 6.70 58.88
C SER A 699 -17.93 7.45 58.84
N MET A 700 -16.85 6.77 59.21
CA MET A 700 -15.50 7.33 59.27
C MET A 700 -14.56 6.51 58.39
N GLU A 701 -13.95 7.16 57.41
CA GLU A 701 -12.88 6.61 56.59
C GLU A 701 -11.58 7.35 56.91
N ILE A 702 -10.53 6.61 57.26
CA ILE A 702 -9.22 7.15 57.63
C ILE A 702 -8.25 6.79 56.51
N VAL A 703 -7.63 7.82 55.92
CA VAL A 703 -6.65 7.64 54.84
C VAL A 703 -5.35 8.36 55.19
N LEU A 704 -4.22 7.68 54.94
CA LEU A 704 -2.90 8.31 54.83
C LEU A 704 -2.65 8.52 53.34
N LEU A 705 -2.41 9.76 52.92
CA LEU A 705 -2.09 10.10 51.53
C LEU A 705 -0.59 9.94 51.26
#